data_AF-A0A8C9QFS3-F1
#
_entry.id   AF-A0A8C9QFS3-F1
#
_cell.length_a   1.000
_cell.length_b   1.000
_cell.length_c   1.000
_cell.angle_alpha   90.00
_cell.angle_beta   90.00
_cell.angle_gamma   90.00
#
_symmetry.space_group_name_H-M   'P 1'
#
loop_
_entity.id
_entity.type
_entity.pdbx_description
1 polymer ?
#
loop_
_entity_poly.entity_id
_entity_poly.type
_entity_poly.pdbx_seq_one_letter_code
_entity_poly.pdbx_strand_id
1 'polypeptide(L)'
;LQTLEAVFRCHSHGCCPGSAPDAGDEQGLGLCRGEVDFGGSGKKRSKFVKVPSSVAPSVLFDLLLAEWHLPAPNLVVSLVGEERPFAMKSWLRDVLRKGLVKAAQSTGAWILTSALRVGLARHVGQAVRDHSLASTSTKVRVVAIGIASLGRVLHHQLLDDAQVENTPIHYPADDGGSQSPLCALDSNLSHFILVEPDTPGKGDGLAELRLRLEKHISQQRTSYGGTSSIEIPVLCLLVNGDPSILERISKAVEHAAPWLILAGSGGIADVIAALVSQPHLLVPQVAEKQFREKFPSERFSWEAIVHWTKLLQSITSHPHLLTVYDFEQEGSEDLDTVILKALVKACKSHSQEAQDYLDELKLAVAWDRVDIAKSEIFSGDVEWKSCDLEEVMMDALVSNKPEFVRLFVDSGANMADFLTYGRLQQLYRSVSPKSLLFDLLQRKHEEGRLTLAGLGAQHSRDLPAGPPTFSLHEVSRVLKDFLHDACRGFYQDSRAHHERQKWLLDLNQKSEDPWRDLFLWAVLQNRHEMANYFWAMGQEGVAAALGGAACKILKEMSHLETEAEVARTMREAKYEQLALDLFSECYSNSEERAFALLVRRNRSWSRTTCLHLATEADAKAFFAHDGVQAFLTKIWWGDMAAGTPILRLLGAFTCPALIYTNLITFSKETPLRTGLEDLQELDSLDTERSLLCGSGMEAPRGAGDRGPQAAFLLTRWRKFWGAPVTVFLGNVVMYFAFLFLFTYVLLVDFRPPPRGPSGPEITLYFWVFTLVLEEIRQGFFTDEDTHLVKKFTLYVEDNWNKCDMVAIFLFTVGVTCRMLTSLFEAGRTILAIDFMVFTLRLIHIFAIHKQLGPKIIIVERMMKDVFFFLFFLSVWLVAYGVTTQALLHPHDGRLEWIFRRVLYRPYLQIFGQIPLDEIDEARVNCSVHPLLLEDSPSCPNLYANWLVILLLVTFLLVTNVLLMNLLIAMFSYTFQVVQGNADMFWKFQRYHLIVEYHGRPALAPPFILLSHLSLVLKRVFRKAAQQKQEHLERDLPDPLDQKIVTWETVQKENFLSTMERRRRDSEGEVLRKTAHRYTPGAAQERKEPCPGGRWTQSKPSHADLGLL
;
A
#
# COMPACT_ATOMS: atom_id res chain seq x y z
N LEU A 1 27.55 -2.39 -0.98
CA LEU A 1 28.12 -1.39 -0.04
C LEU A 1 29.41 -0.72 -0.56
N GLN A 2 29.70 -0.77 -1.88
CA GLN A 2 30.82 -0.07 -2.52
C GLN A 2 30.37 0.90 -3.64
N THR A 3 29.08 1.25 -3.67
CA THR A 3 28.48 2.09 -4.72
C THR A 3 27.89 3.41 -4.21
N LEU A 4 28.03 3.70 -2.91
CA LEU A 4 27.60 4.97 -2.29
C LEU A 4 28.64 6.10 -2.44
N GLU A 5 29.83 5.81 -2.95
CA GLU A 5 30.96 6.75 -3.05
C GLU A 5 30.93 7.66 -4.30
N ALA A 6 30.02 7.43 -5.25
CA ALA A 6 30.05 8.13 -6.54
C ALA A 6 29.10 9.34 -6.66
N VAL A 7 28.17 9.54 -5.71
CA VAL A 7 27.12 10.57 -5.83
C VAL A 7 27.55 11.94 -5.29
N PHE A 8 28.63 12.02 -4.51
CA PHE A 8 29.12 13.29 -3.94
C PHE A 8 30.12 14.07 -4.82
N ARG A 9 30.39 13.64 -6.06
CA ARG A 9 31.49 14.23 -6.88
C ARG A 9 31.10 15.11 -8.07
N CYS A 10 29.83 15.40 -8.31
CA CYS A 10 29.45 16.24 -9.44
C CYS A 10 28.36 17.25 -9.09
N HIS A 11 28.71 18.36 -8.43
CA HIS A 11 28.15 19.69 -8.70
C HIS A 11 28.85 20.75 -7.84
N SER A 12 30.00 21.23 -8.34
CA SER A 12 30.63 22.47 -7.88
C SER A 12 31.29 23.16 -9.07
N HIS A 13 30.49 23.64 -10.02
CA HIS A 13 30.97 24.61 -11.00
C HIS A 13 29.97 25.76 -11.11
N GLY A 14 30.38 26.91 -10.59
CA GLY A 14 29.76 28.20 -10.86
C GLY A 14 29.64 29.12 -9.66
N CYS A 15 30.71 29.85 -9.32
CA CYS A 15 30.66 31.31 -9.16
C CYS A 15 32.03 31.97 -8.88
N CYS A 16 32.34 32.91 -9.77
CA CYS A 16 33.21 34.10 -9.74
C CYS A 16 34.70 34.04 -9.30
N PRO A 17 35.63 34.56 -10.13
CA PRO A 17 37.06 34.68 -9.84
C PRO A 17 37.39 36.05 -9.21
N GLY A 18 38.30 36.07 -8.23
CA GLY A 18 38.94 37.31 -7.81
C GLY A 18 39.44 37.35 -6.36
N SER A 19 40.61 36.78 -6.10
CA SER A 19 41.69 37.41 -5.30
C SER A 19 42.92 36.49 -5.24
N ALA A 20 44.08 37.14 -5.10
CA ALA A 20 45.42 36.74 -5.53
C ALA A 20 46.04 35.49 -4.85
N PRO A 21 47.10 34.91 -5.45
CA PRO A 21 47.74 33.69 -4.96
C PRO A 21 48.77 34.02 -3.88
N ASP A 22 48.74 33.30 -2.76
CA ASP A 22 49.92 33.12 -1.94
C ASP A 22 50.28 31.63 -1.92
N ALA A 23 51.47 31.36 -2.44
CA ALA A 23 52.11 30.08 -2.49
C ALA A 23 52.65 29.71 -1.09
N GLY A 24 52.43 28.46 -0.68
CA GLY A 24 53.01 27.88 0.52
C GLY A 24 52.65 26.40 0.64
N ASP A 25 53.47 25.57 0.01
CA ASP A 25 53.68 24.12 0.21
C ASP A 25 52.64 23.36 1.06
N GLU A 26 51.81 22.56 0.39
CA GLU A 26 51.08 21.43 0.98
C GLU A 26 52.06 20.31 1.40
N GLN A 27 52.78 20.52 2.50
CA GLN A 27 53.21 19.40 3.34
C GLN A 27 52.03 19.03 4.22
N GLY A 28 51.40 17.89 3.94
CA GLY A 28 50.30 17.36 4.75
C GLY A 28 50.68 17.32 6.22
N LEU A 29 50.02 18.13 7.06
CA LEU A 29 50.09 18.01 8.50
C LEU A 29 49.57 16.61 8.87
N GLY A 30 50.47 15.70 9.19
CA GLY A 30 50.15 14.39 9.75
C GLY A 30 49.50 14.55 11.12
N LEU A 31 48.17 14.72 11.14
CA LEU A 31 47.37 14.71 12.37
C LEU A 31 47.53 13.35 13.05
N CYS A 32 47.95 13.31 14.32
CA CYS A 32 48.00 12.07 15.11
C CYS A 32 46.58 11.56 15.37
N ARG A 33 46.29 10.32 14.99
CA ARG A 33 44.95 9.70 15.06
C ARG A 33 45.05 8.32 15.70
N GLY A 34 44.00 7.88 16.37
CA GLY A 34 43.94 6.53 16.92
C GLY A 34 42.60 6.16 17.55
N GLU A 35 42.54 4.96 18.11
CA GLU A 35 41.42 4.46 18.90
C GLU A 35 41.85 4.27 20.36
N VAL A 36 40.99 4.70 21.30
CA VAL A 36 41.16 4.49 22.74
C VAL A 36 40.19 3.41 23.22
N ASP A 37 40.71 2.47 24.00
CA ASP A 37 39.94 1.48 24.76
C ASP A 37 40.04 1.77 26.25
N PHE A 38 38.89 1.87 26.93
CA PHE A 38 38.77 2.16 28.35
C PHE A 38 38.58 0.89 29.22
N GLY A 39 38.75 -0.32 28.66
CA GLY A 39 38.89 -1.56 29.44
C GLY A 39 37.59 -2.11 30.05
N GLY A 40 36.41 -1.79 29.51
CA GLY A 40 35.12 -2.30 29.97
C GLY A 40 34.46 -3.29 29.00
N SER A 41 34.03 -4.46 29.46
CA SER A 41 33.39 -5.47 28.60
C SER A 41 32.14 -4.90 27.91
N GLY A 42 32.14 -4.88 26.57
CA GLY A 42 30.99 -4.43 25.76
C GLY A 42 30.95 -2.94 25.42
N LYS A 43 31.94 -2.14 25.84
CA LYS A 43 32.09 -0.75 25.37
C LYS A 43 32.75 -0.71 24.00
N LYS A 44 32.24 0.15 23.12
CA LYS A 44 32.88 0.44 21.82
C LYS A 44 34.14 1.27 22.04
N ARG A 45 35.14 1.05 21.18
CA ARG A 45 36.35 1.88 21.11
C ARG A 45 35.98 3.31 20.70
N SER A 46 36.63 4.28 21.31
CA SER A 46 36.43 5.70 21.01
C SER A 46 37.52 6.19 20.08
N LYS A 47 37.18 6.97 19.06
CA LYS A 47 38.16 7.55 18.13
C LYS A 47 38.69 8.87 18.69
N PHE A 48 39.97 9.15 18.51
CA PHE A 48 40.56 10.44 18.86
C PHE A 48 41.44 11.01 17.75
N VAL A 49 41.50 12.34 17.68
CA VAL A 49 42.42 13.08 16.83
C VAL A 49 43.10 14.18 17.64
N LYS A 50 44.40 14.36 17.43
CA LYS A 50 45.17 15.49 17.97
C LYS A 50 45.32 16.56 16.90
N VAL A 51 45.04 17.80 17.28
CA VAL A 51 45.05 18.96 16.38
C VAL A 51 45.78 20.15 17.01
N PRO A 52 46.59 20.89 16.25
CA PRO A 52 47.05 22.20 16.70
C PRO A 52 45.90 23.20 16.75
N SER A 53 46.02 24.21 17.61
CA SER A 53 45.03 25.30 17.77
C SER A 53 44.77 26.08 16.47
N SER A 54 45.72 26.08 15.53
CA SER A 54 45.65 26.80 14.24
C SER A 54 44.94 26.03 13.12
N VAL A 55 44.50 24.79 13.34
CA VAL A 55 43.85 23.95 12.29
C VAL A 55 42.66 24.66 11.65
N ALA A 56 42.54 24.49 10.33
CA ALA A 56 41.37 24.92 9.57
C ALA A 56 40.14 24.05 9.92
N PRO A 57 38.99 24.65 10.28
CA PRO A 57 37.78 23.91 10.63
C PRO A 57 37.25 22.94 9.56
N SER A 58 37.50 23.21 8.28
CA SER A 58 37.10 22.34 7.17
C SER A 58 37.73 20.95 7.24
N VAL A 59 39.02 20.88 7.60
CA VAL A 59 39.74 19.60 7.75
C VAL A 59 39.13 18.75 8.87
N LEU A 60 38.70 19.41 9.96
CA LEU A 60 38.01 18.74 11.06
C LEU A 60 36.64 18.23 10.62
N PHE A 61 35.85 19.05 9.91
CA PHE A 61 34.52 18.67 9.45
C PHE A 61 34.56 17.50 8.45
N ASP A 62 35.50 17.54 7.49
CA ASP A 62 35.71 16.46 6.52
C ASP A 62 36.14 15.16 7.22
N LEU A 63 37.00 15.24 8.24
CA LEU A 63 37.40 14.08 9.04
C LEU A 63 36.20 13.44 9.77
N LEU A 64 35.31 14.27 10.34
CA LEU A 64 34.10 13.78 11.03
C LEU A 64 33.18 13.01 10.08
N LEU A 65 32.98 13.50 8.85
CA LEU A 65 32.06 12.89 7.89
C LEU A 65 32.70 11.75 7.09
N ALA A 66 33.84 12.00 6.45
CA ALA A 66 34.44 11.07 5.50
C ALA A 66 35.16 9.90 6.19
N GLU A 67 35.96 10.16 7.23
CA GLU A 67 36.76 9.13 7.89
C GLU A 67 36.06 8.49 9.09
N TRP A 68 35.39 9.30 9.91
CA TRP A 68 34.67 8.78 11.06
C TRP A 68 33.29 8.22 10.71
N HIS A 69 32.83 8.44 9.47
CA HIS A 69 31.55 7.98 8.93
C HIS A 69 30.36 8.44 9.78
N LEU A 70 30.44 9.65 10.33
CA LEU A 70 29.32 10.26 11.03
C LEU A 70 28.26 10.73 10.03
N PRO A 71 26.96 10.53 10.30
CA PRO A 71 25.91 11.15 9.52
C PRO A 71 25.98 12.67 9.69
N ALA A 72 25.71 13.41 8.61
CA ALA A 72 25.63 14.86 8.66
C ALA A 72 24.56 15.30 9.70
N PRO A 73 24.87 16.26 10.58
CA PRO A 73 23.95 16.66 11.63
C PRO A 73 22.86 17.58 11.07
N ASN A 74 21.61 17.37 11.51
CA ASN A 74 20.52 18.31 11.22
C ASN A 74 20.48 19.50 12.21
N LEU A 75 21.20 19.37 13.34
CA LEU A 75 21.32 20.36 14.41
C LEU A 75 22.62 20.09 15.15
N VAL A 76 23.28 21.15 15.63
CA VAL A 76 24.37 21.01 16.60
C VAL A 76 23.99 21.72 17.88
N VAL A 77 24.04 21.00 19.00
CA VAL A 77 23.86 21.54 20.34
C VAL A 77 25.22 21.64 21.01
N SER A 78 25.72 22.86 21.17
CA SER A 78 26.97 23.14 21.87
C SER A 78 26.73 23.42 23.34
N LEU A 79 27.19 22.50 24.20
CA LEU A 79 27.05 22.63 25.65
C LEU A 79 28.17 23.48 26.22
N VAL A 80 27.78 24.53 26.94
CA VAL A 80 28.68 25.46 27.61
C VAL A 80 28.29 25.52 29.09
N GLY A 81 29.25 25.34 29.99
CA GLY A 81 29.01 25.34 31.42
C GLY A 81 30.28 25.25 32.24
N GLU A 82 30.12 25.07 33.55
CA GLU A 82 31.23 25.02 34.51
C GLU A 82 32.07 23.75 34.33
N GLU A 83 33.39 23.94 34.17
CA GLU A 83 34.37 22.85 34.02
C GLU A 83 34.93 22.36 35.36
N ARG A 84 34.52 22.99 36.47
CA ARG A 84 34.81 22.56 37.84
C ARG A 84 33.71 21.62 38.37
N PRO A 85 34.00 20.78 39.37
CA PRO A 85 32.98 19.95 40.00
C PRO A 85 31.95 20.83 40.73
N PHE A 86 30.69 20.82 40.28
CA PHE A 86 29.57 21.49 40.96
C PHE A 86 28.46 20.50 41.31
N ALA A 87 27.68 20.82 42.34
CA ALA A 87 26.53 20.02 42.76
C ALA A 87 25.32 20.33 41.86
N MET A 88 25.00 19.39 40.98
CA MET A 88 23.91 19.54 40.01
C MET A 88 22.54 19.32 40.66
N LYS A 89 21.59 20.23 40.43
CA LYS A 89 20.18 20.08 40.88
C LYS A 89 19.53 18.84 40.25
N SER A 90 18.58 18.23 40.95
CA SER A 90 17.91 16.99 40.50
C SER A 90 17.13 17.16 39.20
N TRP A 91 16.35 18.24 39.08
CA TRP A 91 15.56 18.52 37.87
C TRP A 91 16.47 18.74 36.65
N LEU A 92 17.57 19.47 36.83
CA LEU A 92 18.52 19.79 35.75
C LEU A 92 19.20 18.52 35.24
N ARG A 93 19.51 17.59 36.15
CA ARG A 93 20.03 16.26 35.81
C ARG A 93 19.01 15.47 34.98
N ASP A 94 17.72 15.57 35.30
CA ASP A 94 16.67 14.90 34.53
C ASP A 94 16.46 15.56 33.16
N VAL A 95 16.57 16.88 33.04
CA VAL A 95 16.54 17.62 31.77
C VAL A 95 17.70 17.18 30.86
N LEU A 96 18.93 17.06 31.37
CA LEU A 96 20.05 16.55 30.57
C LEU A 96 19.92 15.05 30.27
N ARG A 97 19.46 14.24 31.23
CA ARG A 97 19.36 12.78 31.07
C ARG A 97 18.27 12.37 30.09
N LYS A 98 17.07 12.95 30.23
CA LYS A 98 15.90 12.59 29.42
C LYS A 98 15.71 13.58 28.28
N GLY A 99 15.68 14.88 28.57
CA GLY A 99 15.37 15.92 27.59
C GLY A 99 16.41 16.05 26.48
N LEU A 100 17.68 16.29 26.83
CA LEU A 100 18.75 16.52 25.85
C LEU A 100 19.00 15.30 24.96
N VAL A 101 19.02 14.11 25.55
CA VAL A 101 19.27 12.89 24.77
C VAL A 101 18.08 12.54 23.88
N LYS A 102 16.85 12.75 24.35
CA LYS A 102 15.65 12.64 23.53
C LYS A 102 15.69 13.65 22.37
N ALA A 103 16.07 14.90 22.63
CA ALA A 103 16.20 15.94 21.61
C ALA A 103 17.25 15.58 20.55
N ALA A 104 18.42 15.09 20.97
CA ALA A 104 19.47 14.68 20.05
C ALA A 104 19.07 13.44 19.22
N GLN A 105 18.32 12.51 19.82
CA GLN A 105 17.82 11.34 19.11
C GLN A 105 16.72 11.69 18.10
N SER A 106 15.77 12.55 18.45
CA SER A 106 14.64 12.91 17.58
C SER A 106 15.09 13.73 16.37
N THR A 107 16.02 14.65 16.58
CA THR A 107 16.53 15.56 15.54
C THR A 107 17.72 14.98 14.75
N GLY A 108 18.44 14.02 15.32
CA GLY A 108 19.74 13.58 14.79
C GLY A 108 20.85 14.61 15.06
N ALA A 109 20.78 15.33 16.19
CA ALA A 109 21.74 16.38 16.52
C ALA A 109 23.10 15.84 16.98
N TRP A 110 24.16 16.61 16.69
CA TRP A 110 25.45 16.42 17.37
C TRP A 110 25.48 17.19 18.68
N ILE A 111 25.98 16.54 19.73
CA ILE A 111 26.23 17.17 21.02
C ILE A 111 27.72 17.49 21.12
N LEU A 112 28.08 18.78 21.12
CA LEU A 112 29.45 19.23 21.37
C LEU A 112 29.62 19.52 22.86
N THR A 113 30.55 18.83 23.52
CA THR A 113 30.82 18.96 24.95
C THR A 113 32.31 18.92 25.25
N SER A 114 32.71 19.15 26.50
CA SER A 114 34.09 18.95 26.94
C SER A 114 34.43 17.46 26.98
N ALA A 115 35.64 17.08 26.55
CA ALA A 115 36.08 15.68 26.62
C ALA A 115 36.44 15.20 28.04
N LEU A 116 36.55 16.13 28.99
CA LEU A 116 37.00 15.86 30.35
C LEU A 116 35.84 15.35 31.21
N ARG A 117 36.10 14.37 32.08
CA ARG A 117 35.11 13.79 32.99
C ARG A 117 34.89 14.64 34.26
N VAL A 118 34.67 15.95 34.10
CA VAL A 118 34.46 16.91 35.21
C VAL A 118 33.25 17.80 34.92
N GLY A 119 32.62 18.33 35.98
CA GLY A 119 31.55 19.32 35.88
C GLY A 119 30.35 18.86 35.07
N LEU A 120 29.92 19.70 34.12
CA LEU A 120 28.79 19.43 33.23
C LEU A 120 29.01 18.21 32.32
N ALA A 121 30.21 18.07 31.76
CA ALA A 121 30.52 17.03 30.77
C ALA A 121 30.36 15.61 31.35
N ARG A 122 30.72 15.40 32.61
CA ARG A 122 30.49 14.13 33.33
C ARG A 122 29.00 13.71 33.33
N HIS A 123 28.10 14.66 33.54
CA HIS A 123 26.66 14.39 33.61
C HIS A 123 26.07 14.12 32.22
N VAL A 124 26.59 14.79 31.19
CA VAL A 124 26.24 14.55 29.79
C VAL A 124 26.71 13.16 29.34
N GLY A 125 27.94 12.77 29.67
CA GLY A 125 28.44 11.42 29.39
C GLY A 125 27.63 10.34 30.10
N GLN A 126 27.18 10.59 31.34
CA GLN A 126 26.22 9.71 32.03
C GLN A 126 24.89 9.60 31.30
N ALA A 127 24.31 10.72 30.87
CA ALA A 127 23.06 10.73 30.11
C ALA A 127 23.15 9.92 28.80
N VAL A 128 24.22 10.10 28.03
CA VAL A 128 24.45 9.37 26.77
C VAL A 128 24.61 7.87 27.01
N ARG A 129 25.32 7.46 28.07
CA ARG A 129 25.43 6.05 28.47
C ARG A 129 24.08 5.46 28.86
N ASP A 130 23.33 6.13 29.73
CA ASP A 130 22.06 5.63 30.25
C ASP A 130 21.07 5.40 29.10
N HIS A 131 21.06 6.29 28.11
CA HIS A 131 20.27 6.12 26.89
C HIS A 131 20.79 5.00 26.00
N SER A 132 22.10 4.88 25.79
CA SER A 132 22.68 3.78 25.01
C SER A 132 22.38 2.40 25.60
N LEU A 133 22.19 2.30 26.92
CA LEU A 133 21.79 1.07 27.61
C LEU A 133 20.27 0.84 27.56
N ALA A 134 19.46 1.90 27.56
CA ALA A 134 18.00 1.83 27.54
C ALA A 134 17.39 1.73 26.13
N SER A 135 18.07 2.23 25.10
CA SER A 135 17.56 2.28 23.73
C SER A 135 17.56 0.90 23.07
N THR A 136 16.38 0.46 22.62
CA THR A 136 16.19 -0.74 21.80
C THR A 136 16.40 -0.49 20.31
N SER A 137 16.56 0.77 19.89
CA SER A 137 16.70 1.16 18.48
C SER A 137 18.16 1.09 18.02
N THR A 138 18.40 0.32 16.96
CA THR A 138 19.71 0.21 16.31
C THR A 138 19.98 1.29 15.26
N LYS A 139 18.94 2.04 14.83
CA LYS A 139 18.98 2.95 13.67
C LYS A 139 19.46 4.37 13.98
N VAL A 140 19.12 4.93 15.13
CA VAL A 140 19.46 6.33 15.49
C VAL A 140 20.28 6.33 16.77
N ARG A 141 21.57 6.66 16.64
CA ARG A 141 22.50 6.76 17.76
C ARG A 141 22.82 8.22 18.02
N VAL A 142 22.86 8.58 19.30
CA VAL A 142 23.23 9.92 19.76
C VAL A 142 24.73 10.09 19.56
N VAL A 143 25.13 11.12 18.82
CA VAL A 143 26.53 11.44 18.54
C VAL A 143 26.96 12.55 19.49
N ALA A 144 27.89 12.22 20.40
CA ALA A 144 28.49 13.18 21.32
C ALA A 144 29.99 13.27 21.08
N ILE A 145 30.46 14.48 20.77
CA ILE A 145 31.85 14.79 20.44
C ILE A 145 32.45 15.61 21.59
N GLY A 146 33.53 15.08 22.17
CA GLY A 146 34.28 15.75 23.24
C GLY A 146 35.43 16.57 22.67
N ILE A 147 35.56 17.83 23.06
CA ILE A 147 36.69 18.69 22.72
C ILE A 147 37.42 19.08 24.02
N ALA A 148 38.74 18.90 24.09
CA ALA A 148 39.54 19.34 25.24
C ALA A 148 40.97 19.71 24.87
N SER A 149 41.62 20.52 25.71
CA SER A 149 43.06 20.78 25.59
C SER A 149 43.87 19.60 26.12
N LEU A 150 44.86 19.14 25.36
CA LEU A 150 45.74 18.03 25.70
C LEU A 150 46.50 18.29 27.01
N GLY A 151 46.86 19.54 27.30
CA GLY A 151 47.56 19.93 28.52
C GLY A 151 46.76 19.73 29.81
N ARG A 152 45.46 19.47 29.72
CA ARG A 152 44.57 19.19 30.86
C ARG A 152 44.16 17.72 30.98
N VAL A 153 44.57 16.87 30.02
CA VAL A 153 44.22 15.45 29.99
C VAL A 153 45.19 14.65 30.85
N LEU A 154 44.64 13.84 31.75
CA LEU A 154 45.39 12.86 32.55
C LEU A 154 45.99 11.79 31.60
N HIS A 155 47.21 11.33 31.87
CA HIS A 155 47.91 10.35 31.02
C HIS A 155 48.06 10.75 29.53
N HIS A 156 48.14 12.06 29.22
CA HIS A 156 48.32 12.55 27.85
C HIS A 156 49.53 11.94 27.11
N GLN A 157 50.58 11.54 27.85
CA GLN A 157 51.77 10.86 27.33
C GLN A 157 51.43 9.54 26.61
N LEU A 158 50.43 8.78 27.09
CA LEU A 158 49.98 7.54 26.42
C LEU A 158 49.36 7.79 25.04
N LEU A 159 48.90 9.02 24.80
CA LEU A 159 48.32 9.43 23.53
C LEU A 159 49.42 9.93 22.58
N ASP A 160 50.62 10.27 23.07
CA ASP A 160 51.75 10.76 22.26
C ASP A 160 52.44 9.62 21.49
N ASP A 161 52.45 8.40 22.06
CA ASP A 161 53.06 7.20 21.46
C ASP A 161 52.25 6.59 20.29
N ALA A 162 51.10 7.20 19.93
CA ALA A 162 50.12 6.68 18.97
C ALA A 162 50.56 6.69 17.49
N GLN A 163 51.77 7.18 17.18
CA GLN A 163 52.28 7.29 15.80
C GLN A 163 52.63 5.92 15.16
N VAL A 164 52.65 4.83 15.93
CA VAL A 164 53.14 3.52 15.46
C VAL A 164 52.00 2.49 15.49
N GLU A 165 51.41 2.24 14.32
CA GLU A 165 50.41 1.21 14.02
C GLU A 165 49.01 1.37 14.66
N ASN A 166 47.98 0.90 13.94
CA ASN A 166 46.55 0.91 14.28
C ASN A 166 46.17 0.07 15.53
N THR A 167 47.07 -0.04 16.52
CA THR A 167 46.81 -0.73 17.78
C THR A 167 45.99 0.18 18.71
N PRO A 168 44.89 -0.31 19.29
CA PRO A 168 44.07 0.47 20.20
C PRO A 168 44.84 0.78 21.50
N ILE A 169 44.84 2.04 21.90
CA ILE A 169 45.52 2.52 23.11
C ILE A 169 44.65 2.18 24.32
N HIS A 170 45.19 1.40 25.25
CA HIS A 170 44.49 1.09 26.48
C HIS A 170 44.64 2.23 27.50
N TYR A 171 43.59 3.00 27.69
CA TYR A 171 43.56 4.12 28.62
C TYR A 171 43.05 3.66 30.00
N PRO A 172 43.82 3.85 31.09
CA PRO A 172 43.43 3.38 32.41
C PRO A 172 42.22 4.15 32.95
N ALA A 173 41.29 3.44 33.59
CA ALA A 173 40.16 4.03 34.29
C ALA A 173 40.59 4.56 35.66
N ASP A 174 41.40 5.62 35.69
CA ASP A 174 41.79 6.29 36.92
C ASP A 174 40.88 7.51 37.17
N ASP A 175 40.24 7.58 38.34
CA ASP A 175 39.25 8.61 38.67
C ASP A 175 39.90 9.92 39.15
N GLY A 176 41.23 9.99 39.20
CA GLY A 176 42.00 11.17 39.60
C GLY A 176 41.84 11.52 41.09
N GLY A 177 42.95 11.73 41.79
CA GLY A 177 42.90 12.32 43.13
C GLY A 177 42.28 13.72 43.08
N SER A 178 41.48 14.08 44.09
CA SER A 178 40.70 15.33 44.18
C SER A 178 41.52 16.64 44.22
N GLN A 179 42.83 16.60 43.99
CA GLN A 179 43.75 17.76 44.03
C GLN A 179 44.67 17.88 42.80
N SER A 180 44.55 17.04 41.77
CA SER A 180 45.33 17.18 40.53
C SER A 180 44.65 18.15 39.54
N PRO A 181 45.38 19.08 38.89
CA PRO A 181 44.83 19.95 37.84
C PRO A 181 44.52 19.21 36.53
N LEU A 182 44.94 17.93 36.40
CA LEU A 182 44.70 17.07 35.25
C LEU A 182 43.44 16.23 35.44
N CYS A 183 42.63 16.13 34.39
CA CYS A 183 41.33 15.45 34.40
C CYS A 183 41.34 14.24 33.45
N ALA A 184 40.71 13.14 33.86
CA ALA A 184 40.55 11.96 32.99
C ALA A 184 39.57 12.23 31.84
N LEU A 185 39.76 11.55 30.70
CA LEU A 185 38.81 11.54 29.59
C LEU A 185 37.52 10.80 29.96
N ASP A 186 36.38 11.25 29.42
CA ASP A 186 35.10 10.61 29.66
C ASP A 186 34.90 9.36 28.79
N SER A 187 34.98 8.18 29.41
CA SER A 187 34.75 6.86 28.78
C SER A 187 33.36 6.64 28.17
N ASN A 188 32.42 7.59 28.28
CA ASN A 188 31.07 7.47 27.72
C ASN A 188 30.90 8.20 26.38
N LEU A 189 31.90 8.98 25.95
CA LEU A 189 31.92 9.65 24.66
C LEU A 189 32.55 8.76 23.59
N SER A 190 32.10 8.93 22.35
CA SER A 190 32.54 8.10 21.21
C SER A 190 33.67 8.72 20.39
N HIS A 191 33.79 10.05 20.41
CA HIS A 191 34.71 10.81 19.57
C HIS A 191 35.40 11.92 20.38
N PHE A 192 36.71 12.07 20.21
CA PHE A 192 37.52 13.06 20.92
C PHE A 192 38.37 13.92 19.96
N ILE A 193 38.31 15.24 20.14
CA ILE A 193 39.18 16.22 19.49
C ILE A 193 40.07 16.83 20.57
N LEU A 194 41.36 16.54 20.50
CA LEU A 194 42.35 16.97 21.49
C LEU A 194 43.20 18.10 20.91
N VAL A 195 43.10 19.28 21.51
CA VAL A 195 43.78 20.49 21.04
C VAL A 195 45.11 20.65 21.75
N GLU A 196 46.19 20.82 21.00
CA GLU A 196 47.51 21.08 21.58
C GLU A 196 47.52 22.44 22.29
N PRO A 197 48.17 22.54 23.48
CA PRO A 197 48.25 23.78 24.22
C PRO A 197 49.11 24.82 23.46
N ASP A 198 48.61 26.05 23.39
CA ASP A 198 49.37 27.18 22.82
C ASP A 198 50.54 27.59 23.73
N THR A 199 51.55 28.26 23.14
CA THR A 199 52.63 28.90 23.90
C THR A 199 52.05 29.89 24.92
N PRO A 200 52.57 29.93 26.17
CA PRO A 200 52.01 30.77 27.23
C PRO A 200 52.02 32.25 26.81
N GLY A 201 50.83 32.86 26.73
CA GLY A 201 50.65 34.29 26.37
C GLY A 201 49.71 34.56 25.19
N LYS A 202 49.38 33.55 24.36
CA LYS A 202 48.25 33.61 23.42
C LYS A 202 46.95 33.31 24.18
N GLY A 203 45.83 33.93 23.76
CA GLY A 203 44.50 33.71 24.37
C GLY A 203 44.06 32.24 24.35
N ASP A 204 42.90 31.93 24.93
CA ASP A 204 42.40 30.55 25.03
C ASP A 204 42.12 29.92 23.64
N GLY A 205 43.13 29.25 23.08
CA GLY A 205 43.10 28.64 21.75
C GLY A 205 42.02 27.57 21.58
N LEU A 206 41.60 26.92 22.68
CA LEU A 206 40.49 25.96 22.68
C LEU A 206 39.15 26.66 22.41
N ALA A 207 38.89 27.77 23.10
CA ALA A 207 37.67 28.55 22.92
C ALA A 207 37.57 29.12 21.49
N GLU A 208 38.69 29.60 20.94
CA GLU A 208 38.75 30.17 19.59
C GLU A 208 38.60 29.11 18.49
N LEU A 209 39.25 27.94 18.63
CA LEU A 209 39.05 26.82 17.70
C LEU A 209 37.59 26.35 17.70
N ARG A 210 36.98 26.23 18.88
CA ARG A 210 35.60 25.77 19.02
C ARG A 210 34.61 26.75 18.39
N LEU A 211 34.81 28.06 18.56
CA LEU A 211 33.99 29.10 17.94
C LEU A 211 34.13 29.11 16.41
N ARG A 212 35.34 28.95 15.88
CA ARG A 212 35.58 28.80 14.43
C ARG A 212 34.95 27.52 13.86
N LEU A 213 34.99 26.42 14.61
CA LEU A 213 34.35 25.16 14.22
C LEU A 213 32.83 25.28 14.21
N GLU A 214 32.23 25.84 15.27
CA GLU A 214 30.79 26.10 15.36
C GLU A 214 30.31 26.96 14.19
N LYS A 215 31.02 28.06 13.87
CA LYS A 215 30.73 28.91 12.71
C LYS A 215 30.90 28.20 11.38
N HIS A 216 31.93 27.37 11.23
CA HIS A 216 32.14 26.64 9.98
C HIS A 216 31.01 25.63 9.74
N ILE A 217 30.56 24.93 10.79
CA ILE A 217 29.45 23.99 10.72
C ILE A 217 28.15 24.72 10.37
N SER A 218 27.90 25.90 10.95
CA SER A 218 26.66 26.64 10.66
C SER A 218 26.53 27.08 9.21
N GLN A 219 27.66 27.28 8.52
CA GLN A 219 27.71 27.65 7.11
C GLN A 219 27.60 26.45 6.16
N GLN A 220 27.67 25.21 6.69
CA GLN A 220 27.49 24.03 5.86
C GLN A 220 26.02 23.81 5.56
N ARG A 221 25.76 23.30 4.35
CA ARG A 221 24.41 22.95 3.91
C ARG A 221 24.23 21.46 3.85
N THR A 222 23.16 20.97 4.47
CA THR A 222 22.74 19.58 4.37
C THR A 222 21.66 19.45 3.32
N SER A 223 21.77 18.43 2.47
CA SER A 223 20.69 18.06 1.56
C SER A 223 19.75 17.13 2.33
N TYR A 224 18.55 17.62 2.61
CA TYR A 224 17.50 16.84 3.24
C TYR A 224 16.43 16.51 2.20
N GLY A 225 16.39 15.26 1.75
CA GLY A 225 15.21 14.67 1.10
C GLY A 225 14.71 15.34 -0.19
N GLY A 226 15.47 16.21 -0.85
CA GLY A 226 14.99 16.99 -1.99
C GLY A 226 16.04 17.89 -2.64
N THR A 227 15.58 18.88 -3.40
CA THR A 227 16.43 19.89 -4.08
C THR A 227 16.87 21.01 -3.14
N SER A 228 16.27 21.11 -1.94
CA SER A 228 16.55 22.15 -0.96
C SER A 228 17.80 21.79 -0.13
N SER A 229 18.59 22.82 0.17
CA SER A 229 19.80 22.72 0.98
C SER A 229 19.63 23.64 2.19
N ILE A 230 19.67 23.09 3.40
CA ILE A 230 19.42 23.85 4.64
C ILE A 230 20.75 24.04 5.37
N GLU A 231 21.00 25.26 5.85
CA GLU A 231 22.14 25.56 6.71
C GLU A 231 21.97 24.90 8.08
N ILE A 232 23.05 24.33 8.63
CA ILE A 232 22.96 23.57 9.88
C ILE A 232 22.82 24.54 11.06
N PRO A 233 21.69 24.56 11.80
CA PRO A 233 21.58 25.42 12.96
C PRO A 233 22.53 24.95 14.07
N VAL A 234 23.22 25.90 14.70
CA VAL A 234 24.09 25.66 15.85
C VAL A 234 23.53 26.41 17.05
N LEU A 235 22.98 25.68 18.02
CA LEU A 235 22.42 26.23 19.25
C LEU A 235 23.42 26.08 20.41
N CYS A 236 23.73 27.17 21.09
CA CYS A 236 24.53 27.14 22.31
C CYS A 236 23.63 27.02 23.55
N LEU A 237 23.80 25.96 24.35
CA LEU A 237 23.06 25.75 25.59
C LEU A 237 23.97 26.09 26.79
N LEU A 238 23.56 27.09 27.57
CA LEU A 238 24.26 27.54 28.77
C LEU A 238 23.67 26.89 30.03
N VAL A 239 24.49 26.13 30.75
CA VAL A 239 24.11 25.45 31.99
C VAL A 239 25.14 25.73 33.07
N ASN A 240 24.78 26.59 34.03
CA ASN A 240 25.75 27.14 34.98
C ASN A 240 26.95 27.81 34.23
N GLY A 241 27.93 28.38 34.92
CA GLY A 241 29.13 28.87 34.22
C GLY A 241 29.98 29.86 35.00
N ASP A 242 31.28 29.84 34.71
CA ASP A 242 32.30 30.73 35.27
C ASP A 242 32.40 32.05 34.49
N PRO A 243 32.68 33.21 35.13
CA PRO A 243 32.79 34.54 34.51
C PRO A 243 33.54 34.62 33.17
N SER A 244 34.54 33.76 32.96
CA SER A 244 35.31 33.62 31.71
C SER A 244 34.46 33.30 30.47
N ILE A 245 33.30 32.65 30.65
CA ILE A 245 32.40 32.25 29.56
C ILE A 245 31.73 33.48 28.90
N LEU A 246 31.64 34.62 29.59
CA LEU A 246 31.03 35.84 29.04
C LEU A 246 31.75 36.36 27.79
N GLU A 247 33.08 36.22 27.73
CA GLU A 247 33.87 36.61 26.56
C GLU A 247 33.52 35.73 25.35
N ARG A 248 33.32 34.43 25.59
CA ARG A 248 32.88 33.49 24.56
C ARG A 248 31.45 33.79 24.09
N ILE A 249 30.54 34.11 25.01
CA ILE A 249 29.15 34.45 24.66
C ILE A 249 29.13 35.71 23.79
N SER A 250 29.87 36.76 24.18
CA SER A 250 29.93 38.00 23.40
C SER A 250 30.41 37.76 21.97
N LYS A 251 31.51 37.01 21.80
CA LYS A 251 32.03 36.64 20.47
C LYS A 251 31.05 35.78 19.67
N ALA A 252 30.32 34.87 20.31
CA ALA A 252 29.36 34.00 19.64
C ALA A 252 28.10 34.76 19.19
N VAL A 253 27.63 35.72 20.00
CA VAL A 253 26.51 36.62 19.67
C VAL A 253 26.85 37.52 18.48
N GLU A 254 28.10 37.99 18.37
CA GLU A 254 28.59 38.74 17.19
C GLU A 254 28.54 37.91 15.89
N HIS A 255 28.55 36.58 16.00
CA HIS A 255 28.39 35.66 14.87
C HIS A 255 26.95 35.18 14.67
N ALA A 256 25.97 35.86 15.29
CA ALA A 256 24.55 35.54 15.24
C ALA A 256 24.19 34.12 15.74
N ALA A 257 25.00 33.54 16.63
CA ALA A 257 24.70 32.23 17.21
C ALA A 257 23.58 32.31 18.26
N PRO A 258 22.50 31.50 18.17
CA PRO A 258 21.43 31.49 19.15
C PRO A 258 21.87 30.84 20.48
N TRP A 259 21.42 31.41 21.59
CA TRP A 259 21.73 30.97 22.95
C TRP A 259 20.45 30.60 23.71
N LEU A 260 20.41 29.37 24.22
CA LEU A 260 19.41 28.90 25.16
C LEU A 260 20.01 28.88 26.58
N ILE A 261 19.42 29.66 27.48
CA ILE A 261 19.89 29.86 28.85
C ILE A 261 18.90 29.21 29.80
N LEU A 262 19.38 28.25 30.59
CA LEU A 262 18.57 27.58 31.60
C LEU A 262 18.57 28.39 32.90
N ALA A 263 17.48 29.11 33.14
CA ALA A 263 17.28 29.86 34.38
C ALA A 263 17.20 28.89 35.57
N GLY A 264 17.77 29.29 36.71
CA GLY A 264 17.81 28.47 37.91
C GLY A 264 18.92 27.42 37.91
N SER A 265 19.75 27.34 36.86
CA SER A 265 20.91 26.43 36.80
C SER A 265 22.12 26.92 37.60
N GLY A 266 22.20 28.21 37.94
CA GLY A 266 23.26 28.84 38.74
C GLY A 266 24.29 29.65 37.93
N GLY A 267 25.26 30.25 38.62
CA GLY A 267 26.40 30.97 38.02
C GLY A 267 26.01 32.10 37.07
N ILE A 268 26.70 32.21 35.93
CA ILE A 268 26.39 33.20 34.88
C ILE A 268 24.97 33.05 34.33
N ALA A 269 24.47 31.81 34.16
CA ALA A 269 23.19 31.57 33.51
C ALA A 269 22.06 32.32 34.22
N ASP A 270 22.06 32.30 35.55
CA ASP A 270 21.13 33.06 36.38
C ASP A 270 21.34 34.57 36.31
N VAL A 271 22.60 35.03 36.21
CA VAL A 271 22.92 36.46 36.06
C VAL A 271 22.35 36.98 34.75
N ILE A 272 22.54 36.27 33.63
CA ILE A 272 21.98 36.66 32.34
C ILE A 272 20.45 36.57 32.38
N ALA A 273 19.89 35.50 32.95
CA ALA A 273 18.43 35.35 33.07
C ALA A 273 17.78 36.53 33.82
N ALA A 274 18.35 36.93 34.96
CA ALA A 274 17.86 38.06 35.74
C ALA A 274 17.98 39.40 34.98
N LEU A 275 19.04 39.59 34.20
CA LEU A 275 19.29 40.81 33.44
C LEU A 275 18.45 40.90 32.16
N VAL A 276 18.16 39.79 31.50
CA VAL A 276 17.27 39.73 30.33
C VAL A 276 15.84 40.11 30.72
N SER A 277 15.41 39.78 31.95
CA SER A 277 14.12 40.23 32.48
C SER A 277 14.07 41.72 32.83
N GLN A 278 15.22 42.41 32.97
CA GLN A 278 15.33 43.82 33.37
C GLN A 278 16.39 44.61 32.57
N PRO A 279 16.21 44.81 31.25
CA PRO A 279 17.25 45.37 30.38
C PRO A 279 17.58 46.85 30.65
N HIS A 280 16.67 47.62 31.27
CA HIS A 280 16.78 49.08 31.42
C HIS A 280 17.65 49.54 32.62
N LEU A 281 18.20 48.61 33.42
CA LEU A 281 18.88 48.88 34.70
C LEU A 281 20.36 48.44 34.73
N LEU A 282 20.98 48.17 33.58
CA LEU A 282 22.31 47.57 33.46
C LEU A 282 23.45 48.57 33.75
N VAL A 283 23.72 48.79 35.04
CA VAL A 283 24.81 49.63 35.57
C VAL A 283 25.82 48.75 36.33
N PRO A 284 27.14 49.06 36.37
CA PRO A 284 28.14 48.22 37.05
C PRO A 284 27.80 47.87 38.52
N GLN A 285 27.08 48.73 39.23
CA GLN A 285 26.62 48.47 40.60
C GLN A 285 25.56 47.36 40.69
N VAL A 286 24.68 47.28 39.68
CA VAL A 286 23.65 46.23 39.58
C VAL A 286 24.30 44.91 39.20
N ALA A 287 25.24 44.92 38.25
CA ALA A 287 26.03 43.75 37.89
C ALA A 287 26.84 43.23 39.09
N GLU A 288 27.54 44.11 39.84
CA GLU A 288 28.26 43.73 41.06
C GLU A 288 27.33 43.04 42.07
N LYS A 289 26.13 43.57 42.29
CA LYS A 289 25.14 42.98 43.18
C LYS A 289 24.75 41.56 42.72
N GLN A 290 24.48 41.36 41.43
CA GLN A 290 24.13 40.06 40.88
C GLN A 290 25.29 39.06 40.97
N PHE A 291 26.52 39.47 40.66
CA PHE A 291 27.71 38.61 40.81
C PHE A 291 27.95 38.23 42.29
N ARG A 292 27.76 39.17 43.22
CA ARG A 292 27.95 38.92 44.66
C ARG A 292 26.87 37.98 45.23
N GLU A 293 25.63 38.10 44.76
CA GLU A 293 24.52 37.22 45.17
C GLU A 293 24.69 35.80 44.60
N LYS A 294 25.16 35.66 43.36
CA LYS A 294 25.26 34.37 42.65
C LYS A 294 26.61 33.65 42.83
N PHE A 295 27.68 34.37 43.16
CA PHE A 295 29.00 33.81 43.48
C PHE A 295 29.46 34.25 44.89
N PRO A 296 28.87 33.71 45.96
CA PRO A 296 29.21 34.11 47.33
C PRO A 296 30.63 33.69 47.77
N SER A 297 31.22 32.71 47.07
CA SER A 297 32.53 32.10 47.38
C SER A 297 33.72 32.85 46.78
N GLU A 298 33.50 33.67 45.75
CA GLU A 298 34.55 34.32 44.96
C GLU A 298 34.53 35.85 45.15
N ARG A 299 35.70 36.48 45.22
CA ARG A 299 35.84 37.94 45.29
C ARG A 299 36.43 38.46 43.99
N PHE A 300 35.65 39.25 43.26
CA PHE A 300 36.06 39.82 41.97
C PHE A 300 36.67 41.20 42.13
N SER A 301 37.60 41.56 41.24
CA SER A 301 38.13 42.92 41.15
C SER A 301 37.10 43.85 40.49
N TRP A 302 37.10 45.12 40.89
CA TRP A 302 36.20 46.12 40.30
C TRP A 302 36.43 46.29 38.78
N GLU A 303 37.69 46.20 38.34
CA GLU A 303 38.06 46.26 36.91
C GLU A 303 37.43 45.12 36.10
N ALA A 304 37.41 43.90 36.65
CA ALA A 304 36.78 42.75 36.01
C ALA A 304 35.26 42.91 35.92
N ILE A 305 34.61 43.44 36.97
CA ILE A 305 33.17 43.71 36.96
C ILE A 305 32.81 44.77 35.91
N VAL A 306 33.59 45.85 35.80
CA VAL A 306 33.39 46.88 34.77
C VAL A 306 33.55 46.30 33.37
N HIS A 307 34.54 45.43 33.17
CA HIS A 307 34.73 44.71 31.91
C HIS A 307 33.55 43.79 31.58
N TRP A 308 33.13 42.92 32.51
CA TRP A 308 31.99 42.03 32.31
C TRP A 308 30.66 42.76 32.14
N THR A 309 30.48 43.92 32.77
CA THR A 309 29.28 44.74 32.56
C THR A 309 29.19 45.26 31.12
N LYS A 310 30.32 45.66 30.52
CA LYS A 310 30.35 46.05 29.10
C LYS A 310 30.01 44.88 28.17
N LEU A 311 30.54 43.69 28.47
CA LEU A 311 30.20 42.47 27.71
C LEU A 311 28.71 42.12 27.85
N LEU A 312 28.16 42.19 29.07
CA LEU A 312 26.74 41.95 29.32
C LEU A 312 25.85 42.93 28.55
N GLN A 313 26.22 44.22 28.49
CA GLN A 313 25.49 45.22 27.69
C GLN A 313 25.48 44.84 26.20
N SER A 314 26.61 44.41 25.65
CA SER A 314 26.72 43.93 24.25
C SER A 314 25.90 42.66 23.97
N ILE A 315 25.78 41.78 24.97
CA ILE A 315 24.96 40.57 24.86
C ILE A 315 23.47 40.93 24.89
N THR A 316 23.04 41.74 25.86
CA THR A 316 21.63 42.15 26.02
C THR A 316 21.10 43.04 24.90
N SER A 317 21.96 43.66 24.08
CA SER A 317 21.50 44.42 22.91
C SER A 317 20.90 43.54 21.81
N HIS A 318 21.06 42.21 21.87
CA HIS A 318 20.54 41.25 20.89
C HIS A 318 19.51 40.28 21.54
N PRO A 319 18.32 40.77 21.95
CA PRO A 319 17.35 39.96 22.71
C PRO A 319 16.68 38.84 21.88
N HIS A 320 16.76 38.90 20.55
CA HIS A 320 16.22 37.87 19.66
C HIS A 320 17.05 36.57 19.71
N LEU A 321 18.38 36.67 19.85
CA LEU A 321 19.28 35.52 19.94
C LEU A 321 19.30 34.85 21.32
N LEU A 322 18.77 35.52 22.35
CA LEU A 322 18.76 35.04 23.72
C LEU A 322 17.38 34.49 24.09
N THR A 323 17.34 33.20 24.40
CA THR A 323 16.14 32.52 24.91
C THR A 323 16.41 32.06 26.33
N VAL A 324 15.67 32.61 27.29
CA VAL A 324 15.75 32.23 28.70
C VAL A 324 14.55 31.33 28.98
N TYR A 325 14.79 30.14 29.53
CA TYR A 325 13.73 29.18 29.87
C TYR A 325 13.85 28.75 31.33
N ASP A 326 12.75 28.81 32.07
CA ASP A 326 12.65 28.41 33.46
C ASP A 326 11.81 27.14 33.62
N PHE A 327 12.48 26.00 33.80
CA PHE A 327 11.85 24.70 33.98
C PHE A 327 11.09 24.56 35.32
N GLU A 328 11.36 25.42 36.32
CA GLU A 328 10.65 25.39 37.60
C GLU A 328 9.28 26.11 37.50
N GLN A 329 9.16 27.13 36.63
CA GLN A 329 7.92 27.93 36.45
C GLN A 329 7.05 27.46 35.28
N GLU A 330 7.64 27.08 34.15
CA GLU A 330 6.93 26.76 32.88
C GLU A 330 6.76 25.24 32.65
N GLY A 331 6.83 24.43 33.72
CA GLY A 331 7.13 22.99 33.76
C GLY A 331 6.25 21.99 32.99
N SER A 332 5.97 22.21 31.71
CA SER A 332 5.23 21.27 30.85
C SER A 332 5.91 20.97 29.52
N GLU A 333 6.93 21.71 29.10
CA GLU A 333 7.55 21.51 27.78
C GLU A 333 8.83 20.67 27.85
N ASP A 334 8.97 19.75 26.89
CA ASP A 334 10.18 18.95 26.73
C ASP A 334 11.34 19.83 26.23
N LEU A 335 12.59 19.47 26.55
CA LEU A 335 13.73 20.29 26.11
C LEU A 335 13.83 20.41 24.57
N ASP A 336 13.34 19.42 23.82
CA ASP A 336 13.34 19.45 22.35
C ASP A 336 12.45 20.55 21.77
N THR A 337 11.27 20.81 22.37
CA THR A 337 10.41 21.94 21.98
C THR A 337 11.03 23.27 22.32
N VAL A 338 11.69 23.38 23.47
CA VAL A 338 12.36 24.61 23.92
C VAL A 338 13.53 24.97 23.00
N ILE A 339 14.34 23.98 22.60
CA ILE A 339 15.43 24.13 21.62
C ILE A 339 14.89 24.71 20.31
N LEU A 340 13.78 24.14 19.81
CA LEU A 340 13.12 24.58 18.60
C LEU A 340 12.59 26.01 18.70
N LYS A 341 11.88 26.34 19.78
CA LYS A 341 11.40 27.70 20.03
C LYS A 341 12.53 28.71 20.08
N ALA A 342 13.66 28.36 20.68
CA ALA A 342 14.84 29.22 20.73
C ALA A 342 15.41 29.52 19.34
N LEU A 343 15.47 28.50 18.48
CA LEU A 343 15.93 28.65 17.10
C LEU A 343 14.97 29.51 16.26
N VAL A 344 13.66 29.24 16.35
CA VAL A 344 12.65 30.04 15.63
C VAL A 344 12.67 31.50 16.12
N LYS A 345 12.79 31.74 17.43
CA LYS A 345 12.87 33.09 18.01
C LYS A 345 14.08 33.87 17.52
N ALA A 346 15.24 33.21 17.42
CA ALA A 346 16.47 33.82 16.93
C ALA A 346 16.34 34.38 15.51
N CYS A 347 15.45 33.81 14.70
CA CYS A 347 15.25 34.17 13.30
C CYS A 347 14.10 35.18 13.07
N LYS A 348 13.17 35.33 14.04
CA LYS A 348 12.01 36.27 13.98
C LYS A 348 12.38 37.75 13.75
N SER A 349 13.64 38.15 13.87
CA SER A 349 14.05 39.56 13.76
C SER A 349 14.33 40.06 12.34
N HIS A 350 14.32 39.20 11.31
CA HIS A 350 14.81 39.59 9.97
C HIS A 350 13.76 40.16 9.01
N SER A 351 12.48 39.78 9.04
CA SER A 351 11.37 40.53 8.43
C SER A 351 10.00 39.90 8.76
N GLN A 352 8.91 40.48 8.23
CA GLN A 352 7.55 39.92 8.28
C GLN A 352 7.21 39.08 7.03
N GLU A 353 8.17 38.83 6.14
CA GLU A 353 7.94 38.09 4.90
C GLU A 353 8.02 36.57 5.13
N ALA A 354 7.14 35.81 4.46
CA ALA A 354 7.09 34.35 4.58
C ALA A 354 8.40 33.64 4.17
N GLN A 355 9.19 34.27 3.29
CA GLN A 355 10.45 33.72 2.78
C GLN A 355 11.48 33.52 3.90
N ASP A 356 11.48 34.40 4.90
CA ASP A 356 12.41 34.35 6.04
C ASP A 356 12.06 33.25 7.04
N TYR A 357 10.86 32.65 6.94
CA TYR A 357 10.43 31.54 7.78
C TYR A 357 10.54 30.17 7.07
N LEU A 358 10.96 30.15 5.79
CA LEU A 358 11.01 28.91 5.01
C LEU A 358 12.08 27.96 5.49
N ASP A 359 13.24 28.45 5.92
CA ASP A 359 14.33 27.59 6.38
C ASP A 359 13.98 26.93 7.72
N GLU A 360 13.24 27.62 8.58
CA GLU A 360 12.68 27.13 9.84
C GLU A 360 11.58 26.11 9.60
N LEU A 361 10.72 26.38 8.61
CA LEU A 361 9.69 25.42 8.22
C LEU A 361 10.32 24.15 7.64
N LYS A 362 11.39 24.29 6.84
CA LYS A 362 12.19 23.16 6.34
C LYS A 362 12.86 22.40 7.49
N LEU A 363 13.36 23.07 8.53
CA LEU A 363 13.91 22.43 9.74
C LEU A 363 12.82 21.69 10.54
N ALA A 364 11.65 22.31 10.74
CA ALA A 364 10.52 21.68 11.42
C ALA A 364 10.06 20.43 10.66
N VAL A 365 9.98 20.52 9.32
CA VAL A 365 9.73 19.36 8.45
C VAL A 365 10.82 18.34 8.63
N ALA A 366 12.10 18.69 8.60
CA ALA A 366 13.20 17.74 8.78
C ALA A 366 13.13 16.98 10.11
N TRP A 367 12.75 17.65 11.20
CA TRP A 367 12.69 17.08 12.55
C TRP A 367 11.36 16.41 12.91
N ASP A 368 10.39 16.40 11.99
CA ASP A 368 9.08 15.78 12.18
C ASP A 368 8.27 16.39 13.35
N ARG A 369 8.38 17.72 13.56
CA ARG A 369 7.71 18.46 14.66
C ARG A 369 6.61 19.39 14.16
N VAL A 370 5.49 18.79 13.80
CA VAL A 370 4.28 19.48 13.27
C VAL A 370 3.64 20.41 14.31
N ASP A 371 3.71 20.01 15.58
CA ASP A 371 3.17 20.76 16.71
C ASP A 371 3.75 22.18 16.79
N ILE A 372 5.07 22.30 16.60
CA ILE A 372 5.78 23.57 16.67
C ILE A 372 5.54 24.40 15.41
N ALA A 373 5.57 23.78 14.23
CA ALA A 373 5.23 24.49 12.99
C ALA A 373 3.83 25.12 13.11
N LYS A 374 2.86 24.37 13.64
CA LYS A 374 1.50 24.87 13.87
C LYS A 374 1.43 26.01 14.88
N SER A 375 2.08 25.87 16.05
CA SER A 375 1.97 26.85 17.14
C SER A 375 2.85 28.08 17.00
N GLU A 376 4.01 27.99 16.35
CA GLU A 376 4.99 29.09 16.29
C GLU A 376 5.11 29.73 14.91
N ILE A 377 4.94 28.95 13.83
CA ILE A 377 5.11 29.44 12.46
C ILE A 377 3.75 29.86 11.86
N PHE A 378 2.72 29.00 11.98
CA PHE A 378 1.39 29.27 11.42
C PHE A 378 0.44 30.02 12.35
N SER A 379 0.79 30.23 13.63
CA SER A 379 -0.05 31.01 14.58
C SER A 379 0.31 32.50 14.63
N GLY A 380 1.30 32.96 13.86
CA GLY A 380 1.70 34.37 13.77
C GLY A 380 0.91 35.16 12.73
N ASP A 381 1.20 36.46 12.61
CA ASP A 381 0.56 37.39 11.66
C ASP A 381 1.06 37.23 10.19
N VAL A 382 1.63 36.07 9.83
CA VAL A 382 2.24 35.83 8.51
C VAL A 382 1.18 35.29 7.54
N GLU A 383 0.95 36.01 6.44
CA GLU A 383 0.11 35.55 5.34
C GLU A 383 0.89 34.63 4.39
N TRP A 384 0.61 33.34 4.44
CA TRP A 384 1.23 32.33 3.57
C TRP A 384 0.53 32.27 2.22
N LYS A 385 1.28 32.32 1.12
CA LYS A 385 0.76 32.04 -0.22
C LYS A 385 1.06 30.60 -0.61
N SER A 386 0.22 30.03 -1.48
CA SER A 386 0.41 28.66 -1.96
C SER A 386 1.75 28.46 -2.69
N CYS A 387 2.33 29.49 -3.31
CA CYS A 387 3.63 29.42 -3.99
C CYS A 387 4.81 29.26 -3.01
N ASP A 388 4.69 29.81 -1.81
CA ASP A 388 5.78 29.81 -0.82
C ASP A 388 5.93 28.41 -0.20
N LEU A 389 4.83 27.68 -0.10
CA LEU A 389 4.76 26.34 0.49
C LEU A 389 5.14 25.20 -0.47
N GLU A 390 5.37 25.47 -1.77
CA GLU A 390 5.56 24.42 -2.77
C GLU A 390 6.83 23.59 -2.55
N GLU A 391 7.97 24.24 -2.21
CA GLU A 391 9.22 23.51 -1.94
C GLU A 391 9.08 22.60 -0.72
N VAL A 392 8.49 23.14 0.35
CA VAL A 392 8.33 22.45 1.63
C VAL A 392 7.31 21.31 1.51
N MET A 393 6.26 21.49 0.69
CA MET A 393 5.32 20.44 0.34
C MET A 393 6.03 19.29 -0.37
N MET A 394 6.92 19.57 -1.33
CA MET A 394 7.70 18.55 -2.01
C MET A 394 8.57 17.75 -1.03
N ASP A 395 9.26 18.44 -0.12
CA ASP A 395 10.13 17.80 0.87
C ASP A 395 9.32 16.94 1.87
N ALA A 396 8.14 17.40 2.30
CA ALA A 396 7.23 16.64 3.16
C ALA A 396 6.67 15.38 2.46
N LEU A 397 6.34 15.49 1.17
CA LEU A 397 5.93 14.34 0.35
C LEU A 397 7.08 13.33 0.25
N VAL A 398 8.28 13.73 -0.21
CA VAL A 398 9.40 12.80 -0.40
C VAL A 398 9.76 12.09 0.91
N SER A 399 9.81 12.83 2.02
CA SER A 399 10.19 12.32 3.35
C SER A 399 9.09 11.55 4.10
N ASN A 400 7.91 11.33 3.49
CA ASN A 400 6.79 10.55 4.06
C ASN A 400 6.24 11.14 5.37
N LYS A 401 5.95 12.45 5.39
CA LYS A 401 5.43 13.16 6.58
C LYS A 401 3.97 13.62 6.38
N PRO A 402 2.98 12.72 6.58
CA PRO A 402 1.58 13.00 6.26
C PRO A 402 0.97 14.14 7.08
N GLU A 403 1.37 14.30 8.35
CA GLU A 403 0.83 15.34 9.23
C GLU A 403 1.26 16.75 8.79
N PHE A 404 2.46 16.91 8.22
CA PHE A 404 2.89 18.17 7.60
C PHE A 404 2.10 18.48 6.33
N VAL A 405 1.85 17.48 5.49
CA VAL A 405 1.03 17.66 4.28
C VAL A 405 -0.38 18.14 4.65
N ARG A 406 -0.98 17.57 5.72
CA ARG A 406 -2.27 18.05 6.25
C ARG A 406 -2.18 19.50 6.72
N LEU A 407 -1.16 19.82 7.52
CA LEU A 407 -0.97 21.18 8.03
C LEU A 407 -0.86 22.20 6.88
N PHE A 408 -0.10 21.90 5.82
CA PHE A 408 0.05 22.83 4.69
C PHE A 408 -1.23 23.03 3.90
N VAL A 409 -2.02 21.98 3.69
CA VAL A 409 -3.33 22.08 3.04
C VAL A 409 -4.30 22.89 3.91
N ASP A 410 -4.34 22.63 5.21
CA ASP A 410 -5.14 23.38 6.18
C ASP A 410 -4.73 24.87 6.25
N SER A 411 -3.45 25.17 6.02
CA SER A 411 -2.87 26.52 6.01
C SER A 411 -2.95 27.23 4.65
N GLY A 412 -3.61 26.65 3.64
CA GLY A 412 -3.93 27.34 2.37
C GLY A 412 -3.15 26.89 1.14
N ALA A 413 -2.41 25.78 1.18
CA ALA A 413 -1.76 25.21 -0.01
C ALA A 413 -2.79 24.56 -0.96
N ASN A 414 -2.82 25.02 -2.22
CA ASN A 414 -3.71 24.45 -3.24
C ASN A 414 -2.99 23.38 -4.06
N MET A 415 -3.40 22.11 -3.89
CA MET A 415 -2.81 20.98 -4.62
C MET A 415 -3.01 21.05 -6.14
N ALA A 416 -4.07 21.71 -6.62
CA ALA A 416 -4.30 21.88 -8.06
C ALA A 416 -3.33 22.85 -8.73
N ASP A 417 -2.81 23.82 -7.97
CA ASP A 417 -1.78 24.74 -8.46
C ASP A 417 -0.38 24.14 -8.28
N PHE A 418 -0.18 23.37 -7.21
CA PHE A 418 1.10 22.72 -6.89
C PHE A 418 1.50 21.62 -7.87
N LEU A 419 0.58 20.72 -8.27
CA LEU A 419 0.96 19.50 -9.00
C LEU A 419 1.01 19.72 -10.53
N THR A 420 2.22 19.85 -11.05
CA THR A 420 2.52 19.78 -12.50
C THR A 420 3.06 18.40 -12.87
N TYR A 421 2.95 18.01 -14.14
CA TYR A 421 3.53 16.74 -14.60
C TYR A 421 5.06 16.67 -14.40
N GLY A 422 5.76 17.82 -14.43
CA GLY A 422 7.19 17.91 -14.08
C GLY A 422 7.48 17.57 -12.62
N ARG A 423 6.70 18.11 -11.67
CA ARG A 423 6.83 17.78 -10.24
C ARG A 423 6.43 16.34 -9.94
N LEU A 424 5.38 15.83 -10.58
CA LEU A 424 5.00 14.41 -10.48
C LEU A 424 6.13 13.50 -10.96
N GLN A 425 6.79 13.84 -12.06
CA GLN A 425 7.95 13.10 -12.55
C GLN A 425 9.11 13.16 -11.54
N GLN A 426 9.32 14.29 -10.87
CA GLN A 426 10.32 14.42 -9.81
C GLN A 426 9.99 13.52 -8.60
N LEU A 427 8.71 13.43 -8.20
CA LEU A 427 8.23 12.53 -7.14
C LEU A 427 8.47 11.04 -7.46
N TYR A 428 8.32 10.64 -8.72
CA TYR A 428 8.65 9.27 -9.15
C TYR A 428 10.15 9.02 -9.26
N ARG A 429 10.97 10.06 -9.47
CA ARG A 429 12.44 9.96 -9.47
C ARG A 429 13.02 9.91 -8.06
N SER A 430 12.37 10.48 -7.06
CA SER A 430 12.81 10.45 -5.66
C SER A 430 12.53 9.12 -4.95
N VAL A 431 12.03 8.11 -5.66
CA VAL A 431 11.71 6.80 -5.09
C VAL A 431 13.00 6.06 -4.69
N SER A 432 13.00 5.46 -3.50
CA SER A 432 14.20 4.81 -2.98
C SER A 432 14.65 3.63 -3.85
N PRO A 433 15.96 3.44 -4.09
CA PRO A 433 16.48 2.35 -4.91
C PRO A 433 16.32 0.96 -4.29
N LYS A 434 15.82 0.87 -3.05
CA LYS A 434 15.53 -0.40 -2.36
C LYS A 434 14.06 -0.81 -2.48
N SER A 435 13.22 0.01 -3.10
CA SER A 435 11.78 -0.26 -3.19
C SER A 435 11.44 -1.07 -4.44
N LEU A 436 10.44 -1.93 -4.34
CA LEU A 436 9.91 -2.71 -5.46
C LEU A 436 9.51 -1.84 -6.66
N LEU A 437 8.95 -0.64 -6.41
CA LEU A 437 8.58 0.29 -7.48
C LEU A 437 9.79 0.72 -8.32
N PHE A 438 10.94 0.96 -7.68
CA PHE A 438 12.17 1.32 -8.39
C PHE A 438 12.62 0.19 -9.33
N ASP A 439 12.60 -1.06 -8.84
CA ASP A 439 12.97 -2.23 -9.64
C ASP A 439 12.03 -2.43 -10.85
N LEU A 440 10.73 -2.20 -10.65
CA LEU A 440 9.73 -2.29 -11.73
C LEU A 440 9.91 -1.20 -12.78
N LEU A 441 10.13 0.05 -12.34
CA LEU A 441 10.42 1.17 -13.24
C LEU A 441 11.72 0.95 -14.01
N GLN A 442 12.76 0.44 -13.35
CA GLN A 442 14.03 0.11 -13.99
C GLN A 442 13.86 -0.95 -15.07
N ARG A 443 13.14 -2.05 -14.78
CA ARG A 443 12.84 -3.09 -15.78
C ARG A 443 12.11 -2.52 -16.99
N LYS A 444 11.12 -1.65 -16.79
CA LYS A 444 10.38 -1.01 -17.89
C LYS A 444 11.19 0.01 -18.68
N HIS A 445 12.08 0.72 -18.01
CA HIS A 445 13.05 1.60 -18.67
C HIS A 445 13.98 0.80 -19.59
N GLU A 446 14.49 -0.34 -19.13
CA GLU A 446 15.34 -1.25 -19.92
C GLU A 446 14.59 -1.87 -21.12
N GLU A 447 13.36 -2.36 -20.92
CA GLU A 447 12.48 -2.84 -22.01
C GLU A 447 12.22 -1.76 -23.08
N GLY A 448 12.00 -0.51 -22.63
CA GLY A 448 11.83 0.66 -23.49
C GLY A 448 13.08 0.97 -24.31
N ARG A 449 14.27 0.83 -23.73
CA ARG A 449 15.54 1.04 -24.44
C ARG A 449 15.79 -0.04 -25.50
N LEU A 450 15.49 -1.30 -25.19
CA LEU A 450 15.67 -2.42 -26.11
C LEU A 450 14.70 -2.35 -27.30
N THR A 451 13.45 -1.94 -27.07
CA THR A 451 12.46 -1.73 -28.14
C THR A 451 12.85 -0.56 -29.06
N LEU A 452 13.42 0.53 -28.52
CA LEU A 452 13.94 1.64 -29.32
C LEU A 452 15.19 1.26 -30.13
N ALA A 453 16.07 0.44 -29.55
CA ALA A 453 17.27 -0.07 -30.23
C ALA A 453 16.95 -1.02 -31.39
N GLY A 454 15.87 -1.82 -31.29
CA GLY A 454 15.42 -2.72 -32.35
C GLY A 454 14.78 -2.03 -33.56
N LEU A 455 14.38 -0.76 -33.44
CA LEU A 455 13.71 0.02 -34.50
C LEU A 455 14.65 0.89 -35.36
N GLY A 456 15.98 0.67 -35.28
CA GLY A 456 16.94 1.25 -36.24
C GLY A 456 17.32 2.72 -36.02
N ALA A 457 17.08 3.28 -34.83
CA ALA A 457 17.59 4.62 -34.49
C ALA A 457 19.08 4.55 -34.09
N GLN A 458 19.98 4.51 -35.07
CA GLN A 458 21.41 4.81 -34.86
C GLN A 458 21.56 6.30 -34.55
N HIS A 459 21.40 6.69 -33.29
CA HIS A 459 22.14 7.81 -32.72
C HIS A 459 22.76 7.32 -31.42
N SER A 460 24.06 7.06 -31.50
CA SER A 460 24.97 7.02 -30.36
C SER A 460 24.79 8.32 -29.56
N ARG A 461 24.00 8.25 -28.49
CA ARG A 461 24.16 9.17 -27.35
C ARG A 461 24.90 8.40 -26.29
N ASP A 462 26.06 8.95 -25.93
CA ASP A 462 26.91 8.51 -24.83
C ASP A 462 26.07 8.11 -23.61
N LEU A 463 26.50 7.04 -22.92
CA LEU A 463 25.99 6.67 -21.61
C LEU A 463 25.98 7.92 -20.72
N PRO A 464 24.82 8.46 -20.29
CA PRO A 464 24.85 9.40 -19.20
C PRO A 464 25.26 8.61 -17.96
N ALA A 465 26.47 8.88 -17.47
CA ALA A 465 26.92 8.44 -16.15
C ALA A 465 26.08 9.17 -15.09
N GLY A 466 24.87 8.66 -14.84
CA GLY A 466 23.91 9.23 -13.91
C GLY A 466 22.77 8.25 -13.63
N PRO A 467 22.03 8.44 -12.51
CA PRO A 467 20.89 7.60 -12.17
C PRO A 467 19.81 7.64 -13.27
N PRO A 468 19.07 6.53 -13.49
CA PRO A 468 18.05 6.46 -14.54
C PRO A 468 16.98 7.53 -14.34
N THR A 469 16.77 8.38 -15.34
CA THR A 469 15.72 9.41 -15.31
C THR A 469 14.40 8.80 -15.79
N PHE A 470 13.55 8.37 -14.86
CA PHE A 470 12.27 7.78 -15.20
C PHE A 470 11.32 8.80 -15.85
N SER A 471 10.54 8.34 -16.83
CA SER A 471 9.49 9.12 -17.50
C SER A 471 8.09 8.72 -17.06
N LEU A 472 7.12 9.65 -17.09
CA LEU A 472 5.71 9.32 -16.80
C LEU A 472 5.13 8.27 -17.74
N HIS A 473 5.72 8.11 -18.93
CA HIS A 473 5.35 7.05 -19.86
C HIS A 473 5.73 5.66 -19.33
N GLU A 474 6.88 5.52 -18.67
CA GLU A 474 7.26 4.25 -18.01
C GLU A 474 6.32 3.94 -16.84
N VAL A 475 5.95 4.96 -16.06
CA VAL A 475 4.94 4.84 -15.00
C VAL A 475 3.59 4.38 -15.58
N SER A 476 3.15 4.97 -16.69
CA SER A 476 1.94 4.56 -17.42
C SER A 476 1.99 3.08 -17.85
N ARG A 477 3.15 2.58 -18.29
CA ARG A 477 3.33 1.15 -18.61
C ARG A 477 3.24 0.25 -17.39
N VAL A 478 3.87 0.63 -16.27
CA VAL A 478 3.76 -0.10 -15.01
C VAL A 478 2.29 -0.16 -14.55
N LEU A 479 1.59 0.97 -14.60
CA LEU A 479 0.16 1.03 -14.28
C LEU A 479 -0.68 0.18 -15.23
N LYS A 480 -0.33 0.11 -16.52
CA LYS A 480 -1.00 -0.75 -17.50
C LYS A 480 -0.78 -2.25 -17.22
N ASP A 481 0.38 -2.64 -16.72
CA ASP A 481 0.63 -4.04 -16.36
C ASP A 481 -0.28 -4.45 -15.19
N PHE A 482 -0.47 -3.58 -14.21
CA PHE A 482 -1.39 -3.84 -13.08
C PHE A 482 -2.86 -3.71 -13.47
N LEU A 483 -3.25 -2.66 -14.18
CA LEU A 483 -4.64 -2.22 -14.36
C LEU A 483 -5.18 -2.44 -15.77
N HIS A 484 -4.41 -3.10 -16.64
CA HIS A 484 -4.80 -3.45 -18.00
C HIS A 484 -5.48 -2.31 -18.75
N ASP A 485 -6.75 -2.48 -19.14
CA ASP A 485 -7.46 -1.54 -20.00
C ASP A 485 -8.07 -0.37 -19.18
N ALA A 486 -8.18 -0.49 -17.85
CA ALA A 486 -8.68 0.58 -16.98
C ALA A 486 -7.70 1.74 -16.72
N CYS A 487 -6.46 1.65 -17.18
CA CYS A 487 -5.50 2.76 -17.20
C CYS A 487 -5.19 3.28 -18.61
N ARG A 488 -5.97 2.89 -19.62
CA ARG A 488 -5.75 3.34 -21.00
C ARG A 488 -5.90 4.88 -21.06
N GLY A 489 -4.82 5.56 -21.40
CA GLY A 489 -4.79 7.04 -21.51
C GLY A 489 -4.17 7.77 -20.30
N PHE A 490 -3.82 7.09 -19.21
CA PHE A 490 -3.10 7.73 -18.10
C PHE A 490 -1.73 8.22 -18.56
N TYR A 491 -1.47 9.52 -18.36
CA TYR A 491 -0.26 10.22 -18.80
C TYR A 491 0.05 10.03 -20.30
N GLN A 492 -0.99 10.00 -21.16
CA GLN A 492 -0.87 9.95 -22.62
C GLN A 492 -1.75 11.03 -23.27
N ASP A 493 -1.19 11.80 -24.21
CA ASP A 493 -1.93 12.88 -24.87
C ASP A 493 -2.90 12.31 -25.92
N SER A 494 -4.22 12.39 -25.65
CA SER A 494 -5.27 11.93 -26.57
C SER A 494 -5.36 12.75 -27.87
N ARG A 495 -4.68 13.90 -27.97
CA ARG A 495 -4.73 14.77 -29.16
C ARG A 495 -3.79 14.32 -30.30
N ALA A 496 -2.93 13.33 -30.07
CA ALA A 496 -1.88 12.92 -31.02
C ALA A 496 -2.30 11.83 -32.03
N HIS A 497 -3.59 11.67 -32.35
CA HIS A 497 -4.02 10.71 -33.37
C HIS A 497 -3.61 11.10 -34.81
N HIS A 498 -3.10 12.32 -35.05
CA HIS A 498 -2.77 12.80 -36.39
C HIS A 498 -1.30 13.07 -36.73
N GLU A 499 -0.36 13.13 -35.77
CA GLU A 499 1.07 13.28 -36.11
C GLU A 499 1.96 12.47 -35.16
N ARG A 500 2.70 11.51 -35.74
CA ARG A 500 3.43 10.43 -35.07
C ARG A 500 4.71 10.86 -34.31
N GLN A 501 4.91 12.15 -34.01
CA GLN A 501 6.25 12.66 -33.67
C GLN A 501 6.38 13.64 -32.48
N LYS A 502 5.37 13.80 -31.62
CA LYS A 502 5.57 14.45 -30.30
C LYS A 502 4.91 13.67 -29.16
N TRP A 503 5.64 12.69 -28.62
CA TRP A 503 5.30 11.92 -27.42
C TRP A 503 5.72 12.61 -26.11
N LEU A 504 5.87 13.94 -26.12
CA LEU A 504 6.33 14.70 -24.95
C LEU A 504 5.13 15.43 -24.36
N LEU A 505 4.64 14.95 -23.22
CA LEU A 505 3.76 15.76 -22.38
C LEU A 505 4.47 17.07 -22.02
N ASP A 506 3.71 18.16 -22.01
CA ASP A 506 4.21 19.42 -21.47
C ASP A 506 4.35 19.27 -19.95
N LEU A 507 5.60 19.29 -19.47
CA LEU A 507 5.92 19.12 -18.05
C LEU A 507 5.41 20.30 -17.20
N ASN A 508 5.12 21.44 -17.82
CA ASN A 508 4.55 22.60 -17.15
C ASN A 508 3.01 22.55 -17.08
N GLN A 509 2.37 21.58 -17.76
CA GLN A 509 0.93 21.40 -17.68
C GLN A 509 0.53 20.87 -16.30
N LYS A 510 -0.53 21.47 -15.73
CA LYS A 510 -1.16 21.03 -14.49
C LYS A 510 -1.80 19.65 -14.67
N SER A 511 -1.72 18.80 -13.65
CA SER A 511 -2.39 17.50 -13.66
C SER A 511 -3.90 17.65 -13.73
N GLU A 512 -4.59 16.76 -14.47
CA GLU A 512 -6.06 16.77 -14.56
C GLU A 512 -6.72 16.50 -13.19
N ASP A 513 -6.19 15.52 -12.43
CA ASP A 513 -6.66 15.17 -11.09
C ASP A 513 -5.48 15.01 -10.11
N PRO A 514 -5.06 16.09 -9.42
CA PRO A 514 -3.88 16.07 -8.54
C PRO A 514 -3.93 15.03 -7.44
N TRP A 515 -5.09 14.89 -6.80
CA TRP A 515 -5.30 13.97 -5.68
C TRP A 515 -5.22 12.50 -6.11
N ARG A 516 -5.70 12.17 -7.32
CA ARG A 516 -5.59 10.82 -7.89
C ARG A 516 -4.13 10.45 -8.14
N ASP A 517 -3.38 11.37 -8.74
CA ASP A 517 -1.98 11.12 -9.10
C ASP A 517 -1.09 10.97 -7.86
N LEU A 518 -1.32 11.80 -6.83
CA LEU A 518 -0.67 11.66 -5.52
C LEU A 518 -1.10 10.39 -4.78
N PHE A 519 -2.37 10.01 -4.88
CA PHE A 519 -2.88 8.76 -4.32
C PHE A 519 -2.20 7.54 -4.95
N LEU A 520 -2.14 7.47 -6.28
CA LEU A 520 -1.43 6.42 -7.03
C LEU A 520 0.05 6.34 -6.63
N TRP A 521 0.73 7.48 -6.56
CA TRP A 521 2.12 7.57 -6.15
C TRP A 521 2.35 7.07 -4.71
N ALA A 522 1.44 7.37 -3.79
CA ALA A 522 1.51 6.93 -2.39
C ALA A 522 1.25 5.42 -2.26
N VAL A 523 0.26 4.88 -2.99
CA VAL A 523 -0.03 3.44 -2.98
C VAL A 523 1.13 2.63 -3.55
N LEU A 524 1.70 3.04 -4.69
CA LEU A 524 2.81 2.32 -5.34
C LEU A 524 4.06 2.22 -4.45
N GLN A 525 4.23 3.12 -3.49
CA GLN A 525 5.32 3.11 -2.51
C GLN A 525 4.93 2.51 -1.15
N ASN A 526 3.72 1.93 -1.01
CA ASN A 526 3.22 1.37 0.24
C ASN A 526 3.13 2.40 1.39
N ARG A 527 2.78 3.66 1.10
CA ARG A 527 2.66 4.75 2.09
C ARG A 527 1.19 4.94 2.54
N HIS A 528 0.71 4.04 3.41
CA HIS A 528 -0.72 3.95 3.76
C HIS A 528 -1.32 5.23 4.37
N GLU A 529 -0.63 5.91 5.29
CA GLU A 529 -1.18 7.10 5.96
C GLU A 529 -1.39 8.27 4.99
N MET A 530 -0.46 8.48 4.06
CA MET A 530 -0.60 9.47 2.99
C MET A 530 -1.68 9.06 1.99
N ALA A 531 -1.69 7.79 1.57
CA ALA A 531 -2.72 7.30 0.64
C ALA A 531 -4.14 7.45 1.21
N ASN A 532 -4.34 7.18 2.50
CA ASN A 532 -5.63 7.38 3.16
C ASN A 532 -6.04 8.86 3.19
N TYR A 533 -5.09 9.77 3.40
CA TYR A 533 -5.36 11.20 3.36
C TYR A 533 -5.69 11.68 1.94
N PHE A 534 -4.91 11.27 0.93
CA PHE A 534 -5.20 11.64 -0.47
C PHE A 534 -6.52 11.08 -0.97
N TRP A 535 -6.91 9.88 -0.53
CA TRP A 535 -8.25 9.34 -0.79
C TRP A 535 -9.36 10.16 -0.08
N ALA A 536 -9.12 10.57 1.16
CA ALA A 536 -10.05 11.44 1.89
C ALA A 536 -10.25 12.80 1.20
N MET A 537 -9.22 13.35 0.54
CA MET A 537 -9.32 14.62 -0.19
C MET A 537 -9.79 14.48 -1.65
N GLY A 538 -9.54 13.35 -2.31
CA GLY A 538 -9.84 13.15 -3.74
C GLY A 538 -11.32 13.04 -4.09
N GLN A 539 -11.70 13.35 -5.34
CA GLN A 539 -13.06 13.11 -5.84
C GLN A 539 -13.27 11.62 -6.21
N GLU A 540 -14.52 11.21 -6.40
CA GLU A 540 -14.89 9.83 -6.81
C GLU A 540 -14.34 8.75 -5.86
N GLY A 541 -14.68 8.85 -4.57
CA GLY A 541 -14.12 8.02 -3.49
C GLY A 541 -14.34 6.51 -3.69
N VAL A 542 -15.51 6.10 -4.19
CA VAL A 542 -15.80 4.67 -4.46
C VAL A 542 -14.94 4.17 -5.61
N ALA A 543 -14.84 4.93 -6.69
CA ALA A 543 -14.00 4.59 -7.83
C ALA A 543 -12.51 4.61 -7.49
N ALA A 544 -12.05 5.50 -6.61
CA ALA A 544 -10.64 5.55 -6.19
C ALA A 544 -10.26 4.40 -5.25
N ALA A 545 -11.18 3.95 -4.39
CA ALA A 545 -10.92 2.82 -3.48
C ALA A 545 -11.06 1.44 -4.17
N LEU A 546 -12.07 1.29 -5.06
CA LEU A 546 -12.27 0.06 -5.86
C LEU A 546 -11.35 0.00 -7.06
N GLY A 547 -11.27 1.11 -7.76
CA GLY A 547 -10.56 1.23 -9.02
C GLY A 547 -9.10 1.03 -8.80
N GLY A 548 -8.60 -0.02 -9.45
CA GLY A 548 -7.23 -0.34 -9.78
C GLY A 548 -6.13 0.14 -8.84
N ALA A 549 -5.99 1.45 -8.66
CA ALA A 549 -4.97 2.14 -7.90
C ALA A 549 -4.62 1.57 -6.53
N ALA A 550 -5.60 1.07 -5.77
CA ALA A 550 -5.34 0.66 -4.39
C ALA A 550 -5.33 -0.86 -4.21
N CYS A 551 -6.50 -1.50 -4.33
CA CYS A 551 -6.65 -2.91 -4.00
C CYS A 551 -5.88 -3.83 -4.98
N LYS A 552 -6.02 -3.60 -6.30
CA LYS A 552 -5.34 -4.43 -7.30
C LYS A 552 -3.83 -4.19 -7.32
N ILE A 553 -3.39 -2.93 -7.32
CA ILE A 553 -1.96 -2.60 -7.26
C ILE A 553 -1.32 -3.22 -6.02
N LEU A 554 -1.91 -3.07 -4.83
CA LEU A 554 -1.33 -3.66 -3.61
C LEU A 554 -1.32 -5.18 -3.64
N LYS A 555 -2.35 -5.82 -4.18
CA LYS A 555 -2.41 -7.28 -4.33
C LYS A 555 -1.31 -7.79 -5.27
N GLU A 556 -1.17 -7.21 -6.45
CA GLU A 556 -0.12 -7.56 -7.42
C GLU A 556 1.29 -7.23 -6.89
N MET A 557 1.48 -6.07 -6.26
CA MET A 557 2.73 -5.71 -5.60
C MET A 557 3.08 -6.71 -4.50
N SER A 558 2.11 -7.16 -3.69
CA SER A 558 2.33 -8.18 -2.64
C SER A 558 2.70 -9.56 -3.17
N HIS A 559 2.43 -9.85 -4.45
CA HIS A 559 2.84 -11.07 -5.12
C HIS A 559 4.25 -10.97 -5.70
N LEU A 560 4.66 -9.78 -6.11
CA LEU A 560 6.00 -9.49 -6.65
C LEU A 560 7.03 -9.20 -5.55
N GLU A 561 6.58 -8.82 -4.35
CA GLU A 561 7.43 -8.48 -3.22
C GLU A 561 8.15 -9.72 -2.63
N THR A 562 9.46 -9.58 -2.39
CA THR A 562 10.29 -10.66 -1.85
C THR A 562 10.32 -10.63 -0.32
N GLU A 563 10.17 -9.46 0.28
CA GLU A 563 10.13 -9.30 1.73
C GLU A 563 8.75 -9.63 2.31
N ALA A 564 8.67 -10.71 3.10
CA ALA A 564 7.41 -11.22 3.63
C ALA A 564 6.64 -10.21 4.50
N GLU A 565 7.34 -9.37 5.28
CA GLU A 565 6.70 -8.39 6.16
C GLU A 565 6.10 -7.23 5.35
N VAL A 566 6.81 -6.73 4.34
CA VAL A 566 6.29 -5.70 3.42
C VAL A 566 5.09 -6.25 2.64
N ALA A 567 5.19 -7.46 2.10
CA ALA A 567 4.09 -8.13 1.43
C ALA A 567 2.86 -8.31 2.35
N ARG A 568 3.08 -8.58 3.64
CA ARG A 568 2.01 -8.69 4.65
C ARG A 568 1.31 -7.33 4.86
N THR A 569 2.06 -6.25 5.03
CA THR A 569 1.47 -4.90 5.17
C THR A 569 0.63 -4.49 3.96
N MET A 570 1.10 -4.81 2.74
CA MET A 570 0.33 -4.55 1.51
C MET A 570 -0.99 -5.31 1.47
N ARG A 571 -1.02 -6.58 1.92
CA ARG A 571 -2.25 -7.40 1.96
C ARG A 571 -3.21 -6.97 3.06
N GLU A 572 -2.71 -6.40 4.16
CA GLU A 572 -3.50 -5.91 5.28
C GLU A 572 -4.24 -4.60 4.96
N ALA A 573 -3.90 -3.92 3.86
CA ALA A 573 -4.54 -2.68 3.44
C ALA A 573 -6.03 -2.90 3.03
N LYS A 574 -6.95 -2.25 3.75
CA LYS A 574 -8.40 -2.48 3.63
C LYS A 574 -9.13 -1.51 2.70
N TYR A 575 -8.57 -1.20 1.53
CA TYR A 575 -9.23 -0.30 0.58
C TYR A 575 -10.55 -0.86 0.01
N GLU A 576 -10.65 -2.20 -0.14
CA GLU A 576 -11.93 -2.85 -0.51
C GLU A 576 -13.01 -2.60 0.56
N GLN A 577 -12.65 -2.66 1.84
CA GLN A 577 -13.58 -2.36 2.93
C GLN A 577 -13.99 -0.89 2.97
N LEU A 578 -13.04 0.03 2.72
CA LEU A 578 -13.36 1.47 2.65
C LEU A 578 -14.34 1.78 1.51
N ALA A 579 -14.15 1.15 0.34
CA ALA A 579 -15.09 1.28 -0.78
C ALA A 579 -16.47 0.72 -0.45
N LEU A 580 -16.50 -0.45 0.20
CA LEU A 580 -17.72 -1.12 0.64
C LEU A 580 -18.51 -0.23 1.60
N ASP A 581 -17.87 0.24 2.66
CA ASP A 581 -18.52 1.03 3.70
C ASP A 581 -19.01 2.38 3.15
N LEU A 582 -18.23 3.03 2.27
CA LEU A 582 -18.64 4.26 1.58
C LEU A 582 -19.85 4.01 0.66
N PHE A 583 -19.83 2.92 -0.11
CA PHE A 583 -20.95 2.57 -0.98
C PHE A 583 -22.20 2.19 -0.17
N SER A 584 -22.06 1.55 0.99
CA SER A 584 -23.16 1.28 1.91
C SER A 584 -23.83 2.57 2.39
N GLU A 585 -23.05 3.61 2.70
CA GLU A 585 -23.57 4.93 3.07
C GLU A 585 -24.29 5.62 1.88
N CYS A 586 -23.73 5.54 0.68
CA CYS A 586 -24.38 6.04 -0.53
C CYS A 586 -25.71 5.32 -0.80
N TYR A 587 -25.74 3.99 -0.63
CA TYR A 587 -26.92 3.16 -0.86
C TYR A 587 -28.01 3.40 0.19
N SER A 588 -27.64 3.58 1.47
CA SER A 588 -28.59 3.86 2.55
C SER A 588 -29.26 5.24 2.37
N ASN A 589 -28.57 6.21 1.78
CA ASN A 589 -29.11 7.53 1.46
C ASN A 589 -30.06 7.50 0.25
N SER A 590 -29.60 6.96 -0.89
CA SER A 590 -30.40 6.92 -2.12
C SER A 590 -30.02 5.74 -3.02
N GLU A 591 -30.95 4.80 -3.19
CA GLU A 591 -30.75 3.63 -4.05
C GLU A 591 -30.54 4.04 -5.54
N GLU A 592 -31.31 5.00 -6.04
CA GLU A 592 -31.28 5.38 -7.46
C GLU A 592 -29.99 6.09 -7.85
N ARG A 593 -29.48 7.00 -7.00
CA ARG A 593 -28.18 7.64 -7.20
C ARG A 593 -27.03 6.66 -7.02
N ALA A 594 -27.12 5.74 -6.06
CA ALA A 594 -26.13 4.67 -5.89
C ALA A 594 -26.06 3.73 -7.11
N PHE A 595 -27.20 3.41 -7.74
CA PHE A 595 -27.20 2.64 -8.99
C PHE A 595 -26.58 3.42 -10.15
N ALA A 596 -26.86 4.73 -10.26
CA ALA A 596 -26.22 5.57 -11.27
C ALA A 596 -24.69 5.63 -11.08
N LEU A 597 -24.22 5.69 -9.83
CA LEU A 597 -22.79 5.68 -9.48
C LEU A 597 -22.07 4.41 -9.96
N LEU A 598 -22.73 3.24 -9.96
CA LEU A 598 -22.13 1.98 -10.40
C LEU A 598 -21.89 1.90 -11.92
N VAL A 599 -22.75 2.54 -12.71
CA VAL A 599 -22.84 2.41 -14.18
C VAL A 599 -22.20 3.60 -14.90
N ARG A 600 -22.04 4.72 -14.20
CA ARG A 600 -21.40 5.95 -14.68
C ARG A 600 -19.96 5.67 -15.12
N ARG A 601 -19.56 6.28 -16.25
CA ARG A 601 -18.17 6.33 -16.69
C ARG A 601 -17.42 7.43 -15.94
N ASN A 602 -16.44 7.04 -15.14
CA ASN A 602 -15.65 7.96 -14.32
C ASN A 602 -14.63 8.71 -15.19
N ARG A 603 -14.59 10.04 -15.08
CA ARG A 603 -13.64 10.86 -15.87
C ARG A 603 -12.21 10.67 -15.38
N SER A 604 -12.02 10.60 -14.08
CA SER A 604 -10.71 10.47 -13.43
C SER A 604 -10.08 9.09 -13.64
N TRP A 605 -10.86 8.07 -14.01
CA TRP A 605 -10.41 6.69 -14.19
C TRP A 605 -10.62 6.18 -15.62
N SER A 606 -10.10 6.92 -16.60
CA SER A 606 -10.07 6.53 -18.03
C SER A 606 -11.42 6.18 -18.67
N ARG A 607 -12.52 6.74 -18.17
CA ARG A 607 -13.91 6.46 -18.59
C ARG A 607 -14.37 5.02 -18.32
N THR A 608 -13.78 4.36 -17.33
CA THR A 608 -14.27 3.06 -16.84
C THR A 608 -15.38 3.21 -15.81
N THR A 609 -16.20 2.17 -15.66
CA THR A 609 -17.27 2.11 -14.65
C THR A 609 -16.77 1.51 -13.33
N CYS A 610 -17.42 1.83 -12.22
CA CYS A 610 -17.11 1.25 -10.91
C CYS A 610 -17.24 -0.29 -10.91
N LEU A 611 -18.18 -0.84 -11.67
CA LEU A 611 -18.35 -2.29 -11.82
C LEU A 611 -17.17 -2.93 -12.57
N HIS A 612 -16.71 -2.31 -13.67
CA HIS A 612 -15.55 -2.81 -14.40
C HIS A 612 -14.29 -2.78 -13.53
N LEU A 613 -14.08 -1.66 -12.84
CA LEU A 613 -13.00 -1.47 -11.88
C LEU A 613 -13.01 -2.53 -10.76
N ALA A 614 -14.18 -2.83 -10.20
CA ALA A 614 -14.33 -3.87 -9.19
C ALA A 614 -14.05 -5.28 -9.75
N THR A 615 -14.44 -5.56 -11.01
CA THR A 615 -14.12 -6.87 -11.63
C THR A 615 -12.64 -7.05 -11.85
N GLU A 616 -11.95 -6.02 -12.32
CA GLU A 616 -10.50 -6.10 -12.52
C GLU A 616 -9.74 -6.25 -11.20
N ALA A 617 -10.23 -5.62 -10.13
CA ALA A 617 -9.65 -5.73 -8.79
C ALA A 617 -9.97 -7.08 -8.10
N ASP A 618 -10.80 -7.94 -8.68
CA ASP A 618 -11.29 -9.18 -8.04
C ASP A 618 -11.90 -8.90 -6.64
N ALA A 619 -12.64 -7.79 -6.53
CA ALA A 619 -13.23 -7.26 -5.30
C ALA A 619 -14.51 -8.03 -4.92
N LYS A 620 -14.33 -9.28 -4.48
CA LYS A 620 -15.42 -10.23 -4.21
C LYS A 620 -16.38 -9.76 -3.12
N ALA A 621 -15.86 -9.10 -2.08
CA ALA A 621 -16.71 -8.61 -1.00
C ALA A 621 -17.58 -7.44 -1.49
N PHE A 622 -17.05 -6.58 -2.38
CA PHE A 622 -17.82 -5.53 -3.04
C PHE A 622 -19.02 -6.06 -3.82
N PHE A 623 -18.84 -7.09 -4.65
CA PHE A 623 -19.95 -7.70 -5.38
C PHE A 623 -20.94 -8.43 -4.47
N ALA A 624 -20.52 -8.90 -3.31
CA ALA A 624 -21.40 -9.56 -2.36
C ALA A 624 -22.31 -8.61 -1.58
N HIS A 625 -22.03 -7.29 -1.62
CA HIS A 625 -22.84 -6.25 -0.98
C HIS A 625 -24.28 -6.23 -1.51
N ASP A 626 -25.24 -6.05 -0.60
CA ASP A 626 -26.66 -6.17 -0.91
C ASP A 626 -27.13 -5.12 -1.92
N GLY A 627 -26.60 -3.89 -1.88
CA GLY A 627 -26.92 -2.84 -2.86
C GLY A 627 -26.47 -3.19 -4.29
N VAL A 628 -25.30 -3.83 -4.45
CA VAL A 628 -24.83 -4.29 -5.77
C VAL A 628 -25.69 -5.47 -6.24
N GLN A 629 -26.04 -6.40 -5.35
CA GLN A 629 -26.92 -7.52 -5.68
C GLN A 629 -28.36 -7.08 -6.00
N ALA A 630 -28.87 -6.02 -5.35
CA ALA A 630 -30.16 -5.41 -5.68
C ALA A 630 -30.12 -4.78 -7.08
N PHE A 631 -29.04 -4.06 -7.41
CA PHE A 631 -28.80 -3.54 -8.75
C PHE A 631 -28.75 -4.63 -9.82
N LEU A 632 -28.00 -5.72 -9.59
CA LEU A 632 -27.94 -6.85 -10.52
C LEU A 632 -29.28 -7.56 -10.67
N THR A 633 -30.08 -7.60 -9.60
CA THR A 633 -31.45 -8.12 -9.66
C THR A 633 -32.33 -7.21 -10.50
N LYS A 634 -32.20 -5.89 -10.40
CA LYS A 634 -32.90 -4.92 -11.27
C LYS A 634 -32.52 -5.11 -12.74
N ILE A 635 -31.23 -5.27 -13.06
CA ILE A 635 -30.78 -5.58 -14.44
C ILE A 635 -31.37 -6.91 -14.92
N TRP A 636 -31.34 -7.94 -14.09
CA TRP A 636 -31.82 -9.29 -14.44
C TRP A 636 -33.29 -9.31 -14.85
N TRP A 637 -34.14 -8.58 -14.13
CA TRP A 637 -35.57 -8.48 -14.42
C TRP A 637 -35.92 -7.42 -15.46
N GLY A 638 -35.01 -6.48 -15.74
CA GLY A 638 -35.21 -5.40 -16.71
C GLY A 638 -36.40 -4.51 -16.34
N ASP A 639 -37.30 -4.28 -17.30
CA ASP A 639 -38.51 -3.47 -17.10
C ASP A 639 -39.63 -4.18 -16.33
N MET A 640 -39.44 -5.45 -15.94
CA MET A 640 -40.40 -6.23 -15.15
C MET A 640 -40.14 -6.09 -13.65
N ALA A 641 -41.19 -6.22 -12.84
CA ALA A 641 -41.02 -6.21 -11.39
C ALA A 641 -40.25 -7.44 -10.88
N ALA A 642 -39.29 -7.21 -9.99
CA ALA A 642 -38.36 -8.23 -9.47
C ALA A 642 -39.00 -9.36 -8.63
N GLY A 643 -40.28 -9.23 -8.26
CA GLY A 643 -41.01 -10.19 -7.43
C GLY A 643 -41.95 -11.14 -8.19
N THR A 644 -41.87 -11.19 -9.53
CA THR A 644 -42.76 -12.06 -10.29
C THR A 644 -42.38 -13.55 -10.14
N PRO A 645 -43.31 -14.45 -9.77
CA PRO A 645 -42.99 -15.86 -9.59
C PRO A 645 -42.70 -16.54 -10.93
N ILE A 646 -41.71 -17.43 -10.94
CA ILE A 646 -41.22 -18.14 -12.15
C ILE A 646 -42.35 -18.88 -12.89
N LEU A 647 -43.34 -19.43 -12.17
CA LEU A 647 -44.48 -20.11 -12.77
C LEU A 647 -45.31 -19.18 -13.67
N ARG A 648 -45.48 -17.91 -13.29
CA ARG A 648 -46.17 -16.91 -14.13
C ARG A 648 -45.34 -16.57 -15.38
N LEU A 649 -44.01 -16.54 -15.24
CA LEU A 649 -43.09 -16.34 -16.37
C LEU A 649 -43.15 -17.52 -17.37
N LEU A 650 -43.14 -18.75 -16.86
CA LEU A 650 -43.27 -19.97 -17.67
C LEU A 650 -44.64 -20.03 -18.37
N GLY A 651 -45.72 -19.66 -17.67
CA GLY A 651 -47.05 -19.51 -18.26
C GLY A 651 -47.07 -18.50 -19.39
N ALA A 652 -46.48 -17.32 -19.19
CA ALA A 652 -46.39 -16.28 -20.22
C ALA A 652 -45.47 -16.65 -21.40
N PHE A 653 -44.42 -17.45 -21.15
CA PHE A 653 -43.52 -17.95 -22.19
C PHE A 653 -44.22 -18.98 -23.09
N THR A 654 -44.94 -19.93 -22.51
CA THR A 654 -45.66 -20.98 -23.24
C THR A 654 -46.89 -20.44 -23.98
N CYS A 655 -47.58 -19.46 -23.40
CA CYS A 655 -48.73 -18.80 -24.02
C CYS A 655 -48.51 -17.29 -24.08
N PRO A 656 -47.98 -16.76 -25.20
CA PRO A 656 -47.65 -15.34 -25.34
C PRO A 656 -48.84 -14.39 -25.20
N ALA A 657 -50.08 -14.88 -25.36
CA ALA A 657 -51.30 -14.11 -25.10
C ALA A 657 -51.42 -13.64 -23.64
N LEU A 658 -50.82 -14.36 -22.69
CA LEU A 658 -50.84 -14.02 -21.26
C LEU A 658 -49.99 -12.78 -20.92
N ILE A 659 -49.03 -12.39 -21.77
CA ILE A 659 -48.19 -11.18 -21.59
C ILE A 659 -49.05 -9.91 -21.57
N TYR A 660 -50.18 -9.93 -22.30
CA TYR A 660 -51.09 -8.77 -22.38
C TYR A 660 -52.04 -8.65 -21.19
N THR A 661 -52.14 -9.69 -20.37
CA THR A 661 -52.93 -9.68 -19.13
C THR A 661 -52.16 -9.03 -17.97
N ASN A 662 -52.84 -8.71 -16.86
CA ASN A 662 -52.21 -8.15 -15.65
C ASN A 662 -51.44 -9.20 -14.82
N LEU A 663 -51.06 -10.34 -15.40
CA LEU A 663 -50.31 -11.41 -14.74
C LEU A 663 -48.88 -10.98 -14.37
N ILE A 664 -48.30 -10.08 -15.18
CA ILE A 664 -46.96 -9.52 -15.03
C ILE A 664 -47.07 -8.00 -14.88
N THR A 665 -46.46 -7.47 -13.83
CA THR A 665 -46.35 -6.03 -13.61
C THR A 665 -45.11 -5.50 -14.32
N PHE A 666 -45.33 -4.61 -15.29
CA PHE A 666 -44.27 -3.87 -15.99
C PHE A 666 -44.13 -2.48 -15.37
N SER A 667 -42.90 -1.96 -15.35
CA SER A 667 -42.64 -0.57 -14.97
C SER A 667 -43.43 0.39 -15.88
N LYS A 668 -44.18 1.31 -15.27
CA LYS A 668 -44.98 2.30 -16.00
C LYS A 668 -44.06 3.35 -16.61
N GLU A 669 -44.16 3.58 -17.91
CA GLU A 669 -43.69 4.81 -18.51
C GLU A 669 -44.62 5.94 -18.06
N THR A 670 -44.08 6.96 -17.41
CA THR A 670 -44.72 8.28 -17.39
C THR A 670 -44.60 8.84 -18.81
N PRO A 671 -45.72 9.05 -19.53
CA PRO A 671 -45.64 9.63 -20.87
C PRO A 671 -45.10 11.06 -20.75
N LEU A 672 -43.96 11.31 -21.41
CA LEU A 672 -43.35 12.61 -21.58
C LEU A 672 -44.38 13.53 -22.28
N ARG A 673 -44.99 14.47 -21.55
CA ARG A 673 -45.66 15.62 -22.17
C ARG A 673 -44.57 16.50 -22.77
N THR A 674 -44.24 16.31 -24.03
CA THR A 674 -43.43 17.26 -24.79
C THR A 674 -44.23 18.55 -25.01
N GLY A 675 -44.07 19.49 -24.09
CA GLY A 675 -44.34 20.92 -24.28
C GLY A 675 -43.04 21.68 -24.04
N LEU A 676 -42.68 22.55 -24.97
CA LEU A 676 -41.44 23.33 -25.03
C LEU A 676 -41.41 24.48 -23.98
N GLU A 677 -41.79 24.21 -22.72
CA GLU A 677 -41.86 25.22 -21.65
C GLU A 677 -41.14 24.81 -20.33
N ASP A 678 -40.57 23.60 -20.22
CA ASP A 678 -39.88 23.14 -18.98
C ASP A 678 -38.34 23.28 -18.98
N LEU A 679 -37.78 24.18 -19.79
CA LEU A 679 -36.34 24.49 -19.72
C LEU A 679 -35.97 25.44 -18.56
N GLN A 680 -36.92 25.76 -17.67
CA GLN A 680 -36.71 26.67 -16.54
C GLN A 680 -36.88 26.03 -15.15
N GLU A 681 -37.17 24.73 -15.03
CA GLU A 681 -37.23 24.03 -13.74
C GLU A 681 -36.30 22.79 -13.73
N LEU A 682 -35.00 23.02 -13.59
CA LEU A 682 -33.99 21.96 -13.37
C LEU A 682 -34.00 21.38 -11.93
N ASP A 683 -34.96 21.77 -11.10
CA ASP A 683 -34.98 21.46 -9.65
C ASP A 683 -36.05 20.44 -9.23
N SER A 684 -36.84 19.91 -10.18
CA SER A 684 -37.84 18.88 -9.88
C SER A 684 -37.18 17.49 -9.76
N LEU A 685 -37.39 16.83 -8.62
CA LEU A 685 -36.90 15.45 -8.34
C LEU A 685 -37.40 14.43 -9.38
N ASP A 686 -38.55 14.68 -10.01
CA ASP A 686 -39.15 13.81 -11.01
C ASP A 686 -38.42 13.88 -12.37
N THR A 687 -37.89 15.05 -12.74
CA THR A 687 -37.07 15.21 -13.94
C THR A 687 -35.72 14.52 -13.79
N GLU A 688 -35.09 14.64 -12.61
CA GLU A 688 -33.84 13.93 -12.25
C GLU A 688 -34.05 12.42 -12.27
N ARG A 689 -35.12 11.93 -11.64
CA ARG A 689 -35.47 10.51 -11.62
C ARG A 689 -35.72 9.94 -13.02
N SER A 690 -36.39 10.72 -13.89
CA SER A 690 -36.62 10.36 -15.29
C SER A 690 -35.32 10.26 -16.09
N LEU A 691 -34.35 11.16 -15.88
CA LEU A 691 -33.05 11.11 -16.56
C LEU A 691 -32.15 9.97 -16.05
N LEU A 692 -32.20 9.67 -14.75
CA LEU A 692 -31.49 8.54 -14.15
C LEU A 692 -32.09 7.19 -14.59
N CYS A 693 -33.42 7.11 -14.70
CA CYS A 693 -34.14 5.89 -15.06
C CYS A 693 -34.43 5.72 -16.55
N GLY A 694 -34.32 6.77 -17.36
CA GLY A 694 -34.87 6.81 -18.71
C GLY A 694 -34.14 5.88 -19.66
N SER A 695 -34.72 4.71 -19.97
CA SER A 695 -34.29 3.87 -21.10
C SER A 695 -34.14 4.74 -22.35
N GLY A 696 -32.99 4.68 -23.04
CA GLY A 696 -32.72 5.43 -24.25
C GLY A 696 -33.86 5.25 -25.25
N MET A 697 -34.69 6.28 -25.42
CA MET A 697 -35.80 6.26 -26.35
C MET A 697 -35.30 6.86 -27.67
N GLU A 698 -35.02 5.99 -28.64
CA GLU A 698 -35.05 6.41 -30.04
C GLU A 698 -36.42 7.03 -30.32
N ALA A 699 -36.46 8.32 -30.64
CA ALA A 699 -37.60 8.88 -31.34
C ALA A 699 -37.76 8.09 -32.67
N PRO A 700 -38.90 7.44 -32.93
CA PRO A 700 -39.10 6.78 -34.21
C PRO A 700 -39.20 7.86 -35.29
N ARG A 701 -38.13 8.04 -36.05
CA ARG A 701 -38.18 8.79 -37.32
C ARG A 701 -39.03 7.99 -38.30
N GLY A 702 -40.27 8.43 -38.45
CA GLY A 702 -41.15 8.10 -39.57
C GLY A 702 -41.84 6.75 -39.50
N ALA A 703 -42.99 6.68 -38.82
CA ALA A 703 -44.03 5.71 -39.16
C ALA A 703 -45.39 6.32 -38.79
N GLY A 704 -46.23 6.51 -39.80
CA GLY A 704 -47.54 7.15 -39.66
C GLY A 704 -48.46 6.42 -38.69
N ASP A 705 -49.18 7.24 -37.92
CA ASP A 705 -50.53 7.06 -37.38
C ASP A 705 -51.04 5.61 -37.25
N ARG A 706 -50.37 4.79 -36.43
CA ARG A 706 -50.91 3.53 -35.90
C ARG A 706 -51.28 3.76 -34.44
N GLY A 707 -52.57 3.61 -34.13
CA GLY A 707 -53.18 4.05 -32.88
C GLY A 707 -52.53 3.56 -31.57
N PRO A 708 -52.87 4.20 -30.44
CA PRO A 708 -52.20 4.00 -29.13
C PRO A 708 -52.21 2.56 -28.60
N GLN A 709 -53.14 1.70 -29.06
CA GLN A 709 -53.20 0.29 -28.69
C GLN A 709 -52.13 -0.58 -29.37
N ALA A 710 -51.82 -0.34 -30.65
CA ALA A 710 -50.79 -1.12 -31.36
C ALA A 710 -49.39 -0.81 -30.84
N ALA A 711 -49.14 0.47 -30.51
CA ALA A 711 -47.95 0.89 -29.79
C ALA A 711 -47.85 0.16 -28.45
N PHE A 712 -48.90 0.20 -27.62
CA PHE A 712 -48.93 -0.46 -26.30
C PHE A 712 -48.63 -1.98 -26.35
N LEU A 713 -49.19 -2.70 -27.33
CA LEU A 713 -48.95 -4.15 -27.50
C LEU A 713 -47.50 -4.45 -27.92
N LEU A 714 -46.94 -3.65 -28.84
CA LEU A 714 -45.55 -3.81 -29.29
C LEU A 714 -44.55 -3.45 -28.19
N THR A 715 -44.84 -2.43 -27.37
CA THR A 715 -43.96 -2.04 -26.26
C THR A 715 -43.88 -3.13 -25.20
N ARG A 716 -45.01 -3.70 -24.77
CA ARG A 716 -45.01 -4.82 -23.80
C ARG A 716 -44.30 -6.06 -24.34
N TRP A 717 -44.51 -6.39 -25.60
CA TRP A 717 -43.81 -7.50 -26.26
C TRP A 717 -42.29 -7.30 -26.24
N ARG A 718 -41.82 -6.10 -26.61
CA ARG A 718 -40.40 -5.74 -26.59
C ARG A 718 -39.82 -5.77 -25.17
N LYS A 719 -40.55 -5.26 -24.17
CA LYS A 719 -40.12 -5.27 -22.75
C LYS A 719 -40.00 -6.67 -22.18
N PHE A 720 -40.93 -7.57 -22.51
CA PHE A 720 -40.87 -8.96 -22.05
C PHE A 720 -39.69 -9.71 -22.66
N TRP A 721 -39.54 -9.69 -23.99
CA TRP A 721 -38.47 -10.40 -24.68
C TRP A 721 -37.10 -9.71 -24.60
N GLY A 722 -37.06 -8.45 -24.16
CA GLY A 722 -35.84 -7.69 -23.91
C GLY A 722 -35.22 -7.95 -22.54
N ALA A 723 -35.95 -8.56 -21.61
CA ALA A 723 -35.45 -8.81 -20.26
C ALA A 723 -34.51 -10.04 -20.20
N PRO A 724 -33.35 -9.95 -19.52
CA PRO A 724 -32.40 -11.08 -19.44
C PRO A 724 -33.00 -12.37 -18.88
N VAL A 725 -33.91 -12.26 -17.90
CA VAL A 725 -34.58 -13.42 -17.29
C VAL A 725 -35.42 -14.23 -18.29
N THR A 726 -36.06 -13.60 -19.28
CA THR A 726 -36.85 -14.31 -20.30
C THR A 726 -35.95 -14.95 -21.34
N VAL A 727 -34.85 -14.28 -21.70
CA VAL A 727 -33.81 -14.84 -22.57
C VAL A 727 -33.19 -16.08 -21.92
N PHE A 728 -32.86 -16.01 -20.63
CA PHE A 728 -32.37 -17.15 -19.86
C PHE A 728 -33.39 -18.28 -19.82
N LEU A 729 -34.65 -18.01 -19.43
CA LEU A 729 -35.69 -19.03 -19.38
C LEU A 729 -35.90 -19.68 -20.77
N GLY A 730 -35.88 -18.89 -21.84
CA GLY A 730 -35.98 -19.38 -23.20
C GLY A 730 -34.82 -20.31 -23.56
N ASN A 731 -33.58 -19.94 -23.22
CA ASN A 731 -32.42 -20.80 -23.42
C ASN A 731 -32.54 -22.11 -22.63
N VAL A 732 -32.99 -22.07 -21.37
CA VAL A 732 -33.19 -23.28 -20.54
C VAL A 732 -34.20 -24.23 -21.18
N VAL A 733 -35.39 -23.71 -21.54
CA VAL A 733 -36.46 -24.52 -22.14
C VAL A 733 -35.99 -25.13 -23.47
N MET A 734 -35.34 -24.34 -24.32
CA MET A 734 -34.82 -24.80 -25.60
C MET A 734 -33.66 -25.79 -25.43
N TYR A 735 -32.84 -25.66 -24.40
CA TYR A 735 -31.76 -26.60 -24.10
C TYR A 735 -32.30 -27.96 -23.64
N PHE A 736 -33.35 -28.00 -22.81
CA PHE A 736 -34.03 -29.24 -22.47
C PHE A 736 -34.67 -29.91 -23.69
N ALA A 737 -35.26 -29.11 -24.60
CA ALA A 737 -35.77 -29.62 -25.87
C ALA A 737 -34.65 -30.21 -26.76
N PHE A 738 -33.48 -29.56 -26.80
CA PHE A 738 -32.29 -30.08 -27.47
C PHE A 738 -31.83 -31.43 -26.89
N LEU A 739 -31.70 -31.55 -25.57
CA LEU A 739 -31.31 -32.81 -24.92
C LEU A 739 -32.33 -33.92 -25.17
N PHE A 740 -33.63 -33.59 -25.16
CA PHE A 740 -34.69 -34.54 -25.48
C PHE A 740 -34.60 -35.01 -26.94
N LEU A 741 -34.38 -34.08 -27.88
CA LEU A 741 -34.17 -34.41 -29.29
C LEU A 741 -32.92 -35.29 -29.49
N PHE A 742 -31.80 -34.95 -28.83
CA PHE A 742 -30.57 -35.74 -28.86
C PHE A 742 -30.83 -37.17 -28.37
N THR A 743 -31.50 -37.30 -27.23
CA THR A 743 -31.86 -38.60 -26.63
C THR A 743 -32.74 -39.41 -27.58
N TYR A 744 -33.75 -38.77 -28.20
CA TYR A 744 -34.63 -39.42 -29.17
C TYR A 744 -33.87 -39.93 -30.40
N VAL A 745 -32.97 -39.12 -30.97
CA VAL A 745 -32.15 -39.51 -32.12
C VAL A 745 -31.23 -40.67 -31.76
N LEU A 746 -30.57 -40.63 -30.59
CA LEU A 746 -29.63 -41.68 -30.17
C LEU A 746 -30.33 -43.02 -29.85
N LEU A 747 -31.49 -42.98 -29.17
CA LEU A 747 -32.18 -44.20 -28.72
C LEU A 747 -33.13 -44.79 -29.78
N VAL A 748 -33.85 -43.95 -30.52
CA VAL A 748 -34.96 -44.40 -31.39
C VAL A 748 -34.61 -44.35 -32.87
N ASP A 749 -34.04 -43.25 -33.36
CA ASP A 749 -33.92 -42.99 -34.81
C ASP A 749 -32.47 -42.92 -35.32
N PHE A 750 -31.61 -43.82 -34.84
CA PHE A 750 -30.21 -43.93 -35.27
C PHE A 750 -30.05 -44.99 -36.37
N ARG A 751 -30.24 -44.61 -37.64
CA ARG A 751 -30.26 -45.55 -38.78
C ARG A 751 -28.89 -45.72 -39.46
N PRO A 752 -28.50 -46.96 -39.86
CA PRO A 752 -27.24 -47.22 -40.56
C PRO A 752 -27.27 -46.79 -42.04
N PRO A 753 -26.12 -46.42 -42.65
CA PRO A 753 -26.01 -46.17 -44.10
C PRO A 753 -26.43 -47.44 -44.89
N PRO A 754 -27.12 -47.34 -46.05
CA PRO A 754 -27.16 -46.23 -47.02
C PRO A 754 -28.38 -45.30 -46.93
N ARG A 755 -29.33 -45.54 -46.03
CA ARG A 755 -30.41 -44.59 -45.74
C ARG A 755 -29.79 -43.46 -44.94
N GLY A 756 -29.62 -42.29 -45.55
CA GLY A 756 -28.95 -41.12 -44.96
C GLY A 756 -29.55 -40.66 -43.62
N PRO A 757 -29.00 -39.60 -42.99
CA PRO A 757 -29.52 -39.08 -41.72
C PRO A 757 -31.00 -38.77 -41.79
N SER A 758 -31.74 -39.12 -40.74
CA SER A 758 -33.18 -38.87 -40.68
C SER A 758 -33.47 -37.38 -40.43
N GLY A 759 -34.70 -36.94 -40.70
CA GLY A 759 -35.12 -35.56 -40.44
C GLY A 759 -34.80 -35.03 -39.02
N PRO A 760 -35.12 -35.75 -37.92
CA PRO A 760 -34.76 -35.30 -36.57
C PRO A 760 -33.25 -35.24 -36.33
N GLU A 761 -32.47 -36.08 -36.99
CA GLU A 761 -31.01 -36.07 -36.88
C GLU A 761 -30.37 -34.89 -37.63
N ILE A 762 -30.87 -34.56 -38.83
CA ILE A 762 -30.48 -33.33 -39.54
C ILE A 762 -30.83 -32.09 -38.70
N THR A 763 -31.99 -32.12 -38.03
CA THR A 763 -32.41 -31.04 -37.12
C THR A 763 -31.43 -30.91 -35.94
N LEU A 764 -30.96 -32.02 -35.37
CA LEU A 764 -29.94 -32.02 -34.31
C LEU A 764 -28.62 -31.42 -34.79
N TYR A 765 -28.16 -31.78 -35.99
CA TYR A 765 -26.91 -31.23 -36.56
C TYR A 765 -27.01 -29.72 -36.78
N PHE A 766 -28.15 -29.27 -37.32
CA PHE A 766 -28.43 -27.85 -37.48
C PHE A 766 -28.45 -27.12 -36.13
N TRP A 767 -28.98 -27.75 -35.09
CA TRP A 767 -28.99 -27.18 -33.75
C TRP A 767 -27.59 -27.02 -33.17
N VAL A 768 -26.74 -28.05 -33.24
CA VAL A 768 -25.35 -27.95 -32.76
C VAL A 768 -24.57 -26.93 -33.58
N PHE A 769 -24.80 -26.84 -34.89
CA PHE A 769 -24.24 -25.78 -35.71
C PHE A 769 -24.63 -24.38 -35.22
N THR A 770 -25.88 -24.16 -34.79
CA THR A 770 -26.30 -22.88 -34.21
C THR A 770 -25.61 -22.58 -32.87
N LEU A 771 -25.30 -23.60 -32.06
CA LEU A 771 -24.52 -23.43 -30.83
C LEU A 771 -23.06 -23.04 -31.14
N VAL A 772 -22.43 -23.69 -32.12
CA VAL A 772 -21.07 -23.34 -32.57
C VAL A 772 -20.99 -21.88 -33.03
N LEU A 773 -21.99 -21.41 -33.78
CA LEU A 773 -22.04 -20.00 -34.19
C LEU A 773 -22.18 -19.04 -33.02
N GLU A 774 -22.89 -19.43 -31.95
CA GLU A 774 -23.00 -18.61 -30.74
C GLU A 774 -21.69 -18.58 -29.95
N GLU A 775 -20.98 -19.70 -29.84
CA GLU A 775 -19.65 -19.76 -29.22
C GLU A 775 -18.64 -18.91 -30.01
N ILE A 776 -18.67 -18.95 -31.35
CA ILE A 776 -17.86 -18.09 -32.20
C ILE A 776 -18.23 -16.61 -31.97
N ARG A 777 -19.52 -16.28 -31.84
CA ARG A 777 -19.92 -14.91 -31.50
C ARG A 777 -19.32 -14.46 -30.16
N GLN A 778 -19.44 -15.29 -29.13
CA GLN A 778 -18.98 -15.02 -27.77
C GLN A 778 -17.45 -14.94 -27.68
N GLY A 779 -16.71 -15.70 -28.50
CA GLY A 779 -15.24 -15.65 -28.55
C GLY A 779 -14.67 -14.48 -29.36
N PHE A 780 -15.32 -14.07 -30.46
CA PHE A 780 -14.72 -13.12 -31.42
C PHE A 780 -15.35 -11.72 -31.43
N PHE A 781 -16.66 -11.60 -31.16
CA PHE A 781 -17.42 -10.36 -31.42
C PHE A 781 -17.66 -9.47 -30.19
N THR A 782 -17.15 -9.88 -29.04
CA THR A 782 -17.12 -9.10 -27.80
C THR A 782 -15.89 -8.18 -27.86
N ASP A 783 -16.15 -6.91 -28.13
CA ASP A 783 -15.25 -5.73 -28.08
C ASP A 783 -14.28 -5.44 -29.26
N GLU A 784 -14.07 -4.17 -29.60
CA GLU A 784 -13.47 -3.73 -30.89
C GLU A 784 -11.92 -3.56 -30.89
N ASP A 785 -11.22 -3.67 -29.76
CA ASP A 785 -9.81 -3.17 -29.69
C ASP A 785 -8.71 -4.17 -29.26
N THR A 786 -8.98 -5.47 -29.08
CA THR A 786 -7.96 -6.44 -28.61
C THR A 786 -7.51 -7.46 -29.66
N HIS A 787 -6.21 -7.81 -29.63
CA HIS A 787 -5.58 -8.79 -30.52
C HIS A 787 -6.28 -10.17 -30.41
N LEU A 788 -6.60 -10.80 -31.54
CA LEU A 788 -7.38 -12.05 -31.62
C LEU A 788 -6.82 -13.18 -30.74
N VAL A 789 -5.48 -13.23 -30.60
CA VAL A 789 -4.80 -14.24 -29.77
C VAL A 789 -5.13 -14.06 -28.29
N LYS A 790 -5.13 -12.81 -27.78
CA LYS A 790 -5.44 -12.53 -26.36
C LYS A 790 -6.90 -12.87 -26.03
N LYS A 791 -7.81 -12.65 -26.97
CA LYS A 791 -9.22 -13.05 -26.83
C LYS A 791 -9.38 -14.57 -26.74
N PHE A 792 -8.70 -15.30 -27.63
CA PHE A 792 -8.74 -16.75 -27.62
C PHE A 792 -8.13 -17.32 -26.33
N THR A 793 -7.01 -16.75 -25.85
CA THR A 793 -6.42 -17.20 -24.57
C THR A 793 -7.36 -16.97 -23.39
N LEU A 794 -8.06 -15.83 -23.34
CA LEU A 794 -9.05 -15.56 -22.29
C LEU A 794 -10.26 -16.51 -22.38
N TYR A 795 -10.74 -16.81 -23.59
CA TYR A 795 -11.84 -17.75 -23.79
C TYR A 795 -11.47 -19.16 -23.32
N VAL A 796 -10.25 -19.62 -23.63
CA VAL A 796 -9.74 -20.95 -23.24
C VAL A 796 -9.36 -21.02 -21.77
N GLU A 797 -9.23 -19.91 -21.05
CA GLU A 797 -8.91 -19.93 -19.63
C GLU A 797 -10.07 -20.48 -18.78
N ASP A 798 -11.31 -20.17 -19.16
CA ASP A 798 -12.53 -20.62 -18.49
C ASP A 798 -12.73 -22.14 -18.61
N ASN A 799 -13.02 -22.79 -17.48
CA ASN A 799 -13.25 -24.22 -17.39
C ASN A 799 -14.53 -24.67 -18.11
N TRP A 800 -15.57 -23.83 -18.14
CA TRP A 800 -16.83 -24.17 -18.81
C TRP A 800 -16.69 -24.11 -20.34
N ASN A 801 -15.99 -23.11 -20.85
CA ASN A 801 -15.68 -23.01 -22.28
C ASN A 801 -14.82 -24.19 -22.76
N LYS A 802 -13.89 -24.69 -21.93
CA LYS A 802 -13.16 -25.94 -22.25
C LYS A 802 -14.11 -27.13 -22.40
N CYS A 803 -15.11 -27.26 -21.52
CA CYS A 803 -16.12 -28.31 -21.60
C CYS A 803 -16.92 -28.22 -22.91
N ASP A 804 -17.30 -27.00 -23.30
CA ASP A 804 -18.03 -26.74 -24.54
C ASP A 804 -17.21 -27.04 -25.80
N MET A 805 -15.92 -26.69 -25.80
CA MET A 805 -14.99 -27.06 -26.87
C MET A 805 -14.81 -28.58 -26.98
N VAL A 806 -14.75 -29.29 -25.84
CA VAL A 806 -14.69 -30.77 -25.81
C VAL A 806 -15.97 -31.39 -26.35
N ALA A 807 -17.14 -30.87 -25.96
CA ALA A 807 -18.44 -31.33 -26.47
C ALA A 807 -18.54 -31.15 -28.00
N ILE A 808 -18.22 -29.95 -28.50
CA ILE A 808 -18.25 -29.68 -29.94
C ILE A 808 -17.27 -30.60 -30.69
N PHE A 809 -16.06 -30.79 -30.15
CA PHE A 809 -15.08 -31.70 -30.73
C PHE A 809 -15.59 -33.15 -30.79
N LEU A 810 -16.08 -33.70 -29.68
CA LEU A 810 -16.63 -35.06 -29.63
C LEU A 810 -17.81 -35.23 -30.57
N PHE A 811 -18.71 -34.25 -30.65
CA PHE A 811 -19.81 -34.25 -31.60
C PHE A 811 -19.33 -34.31 -33.05
N THR A 812 -18.36 -33.48 -33.44
CA THR A 812 -17.82 -33.50 -34.81
C THR A 812 -17.15 -34.82 -35.16
N VAL A 813 -16.39 -35.41 -34.24
CA VAL A 813 -15.78 -36.73 -34.41
C VAL A 813 -16.85 -37.81 -34.51
N GLY A 814 -17.85 -37.79 -33.61
CA GLY A 814 -18.96 -38.73 -33.59
C GLY A 814 -19.77 -38.73 -34.88
N VAL A 815 -20.12 -37.54 -35.39
CA VAL A 815 -20.80 -37.38 -36.69
C VAL A 815 -19.91 -37.87 -37.84
N THR A 816 -18.62 -37.59 -37.81
CA THR A 816 -17.68 -38.05 -38.85
C THR A 816 -17.58 -39.58 -38.87
N CYS A 817 -17.37 -40.22 -37.71
CA CYS A 817 -17.37 -41.68 -37.58
C CYS A 817 -18.69 -42.31 -38.04
N ARG A 818 -19.80 -41.63 -37.76
CA ARG A 818 -21.15 -42.05 -38.17
C ARG A 818 -21.36 -42.00 -39.69
N MET A 819 -20.65 -41.15 -40.44
CA MET A 819 -20.68 -41.14 -41.91
C MET A 819 -19.87 -42.30 -42.54
N LEU A 820 -18.99 -42.96 -41.78
CA LEU A 820 -18.17 -44.07 -42.24
C LEU A 820 -18.83 -45.41 -41.87
N THR A 821 -19.08 -46.26 -42.86
CA THR A 821 -19.76 -47.56 -42.65
C THR A 821 -19.00 -48.49 -41.70
N SER A 822 -17.65 -48.43 -41.70
CA SER A 822 -16.80 -49.24 -40.83
C SER A 822 -16.75 -48.77 -39.37
N LEU A 823 -17.11 -47.50 -39.10
CA LEU A 823 -17.02 -46.87 -37.78
C LEU A 823 -18.40 -46.49 -37.22
N PHE A 824 -19.48 -47.06 -37.76
CA PHE A 824 -20.85 -46.69 -37.39
C PHE A 824 -21.15 -46.97 -35.90
N GLU A 825 -20.76 -48.14 -35.39
CA GLU A 825 -20.93 -48.49 -33.97
C GLU A 825 -20.07 -47.60 -33.08
N ALA A 826 -18.83 -47.31 -33.50
CA ALA A 826 -17.96 -46.36 -32.82
C ALA A 826 -18.59 -44.95 -32.78
N GLY A 827 -19.19 -44.50 -33.89
CA GLY A 827 -19.91 -43.23 -33.96
C GLY A 827 -21.06 -43.15 -32.96
N ARG A 828 -21.85 -44.23 -32.80
CA ARG A 828 -22.89 -44.33 -31.77
C ARG A 828 -22.32 -44.21 -30.36
N THR A 829 -21.21 -44.89 -30.08
CA THR A 829 -20.57 -44.83 -28.75
C THR A 829 -20.01 -43.44 -28.44
N ILE A 830 -19.39 -42.78 -29.43
CA ILE A 830 -18.84 -41.41 -29.26
C ILE A 830 -19.98 -40.41 -29.04
N LEU A 831 -21.06 -40.49 -29.82
CA LEU A 831 -22.24 -39.62 -29.63
C LEU A 831 -22.97 -39.88 -28.30
N ALA A 832 -22.92 -41.10 -27.76
CA ALA A 832 -23.46 -41.41 -26.44
C ALA A 832 -22.62 -40.78 -25.30
N ILE A 833 -21.29 -40.81 -25.43
CA ILE A 833 -20.39 -40.12 -24.49
C ILE A 833 -20.60 -38.60 -24.61
N ASP A 834 -20.70 -38.09 -25.84
CA ASP A 834 -20.96 -36.69 -26.12
C ASP A 834 -22.27 -36.19 -25.48
N PHE A 835 -23.35 -36.98 -25.54
CA PHE A 835 -24.59 -36.69 -24.81
C PHE A 835 -24.38 -36.50 -23.30
N MET A 836 -23.49 -37.29 -22.68
CA MET A 836 -23.17 -37.11 -21.26
C MET A 836 -22.50 -35.76 -21.02
N VAL A 837 -21.58 -35.34 -21.89
CA VAL A 837 -20.90 -34.04 -21.79
C VAL A 837 -21.90 -32.89 -21.96
N PHE A 838 -22.80 -32.95 -22.96
CA PHE A 838 -23.88 -31.97 -23.10
C PHE A 838 -24.83 -31.96 -21.89
N THR A 839 -25.06 -33.10 -21.24
CA THR A 839 -25.86 -33.15 -20.01
C THR A 839 -25.14 -32.50 -18.83
N LEU A 840 -23.81 -32.67 -18.69
CA LEU A 840 -23.00 -32.01 -17.66
C LEU A 840 -23.07 -30.48 -17.75
N ARG A 841 -23.23 -29.92 -18.96
CA ARG A 841 -23.43 -28.47 -19.18
C ARG A 841 -24.67 -27.90 -18.46
N LEU A 842 -25.66 -28.73 -18.10
CA LEU A 842 -26.79 -28.29 -17.26
C LEU A 842 -26.36 -27.75 -15.89
N ILE A 843 -25.23 -28.23 -15.36
CA ILE A 843 -24.70 -27.76 -14.06
C ILE A 843 -24.39 -26.25 -14.14
N HIS A 844 -23.78 -25.80 -15.25
CA HIS A 844 -23.47 -24.39 -15.48
C HIS A 844 -24.74 -23.53 -15.50
N ILE A 845 -25.80 -24.01 -16.15
CA ILE A 845 -27.10 -23.32 -16.22
C ILE A 845 -27.73 -23.18 -14.82
N PHE A 846 -27.64 -24.21 -13.99
CA PHE A 846 -28.18 -24.17 -12.62
C PHE A 846 -27.32 -23.35 -11.65
N ALA A 847 -26.10 -22.97 -12.02
CA ALA A 847 -25.22 -22.15 -11.20
C ALA A 847 -25.81 -20.77 -10.86
N ILE A 848 -26.72 -20.25 -11.68
CA ILE A 848 -27.40 -18.97 -11.42
C ILE A 848 -28.41 -19.04 -10.26
N HIS A 849 -28.85 -20.23 -9.87
CA HIS A 849 -29.89 -20.38 -8.86
C HIS A 849 -29.33 -20.15 -7.44
N LYS A 850 -30.00 -19.31 -6.65
CA LYS A 850 -29.57 -18.90 -5.30
C LYS A 850 -29.22 -20.05 -4.34
N GLN A 851 -29.95 -21.18 -4.42
CA GLN A 851 -29.71 -22.33 -3.52
C GLN A 851 -28.73 -23.38 -4.07
N LEU A 852 -28.54 -23.43 -5.39
CA LEU A 852 -27.71 -24.45 -6.05
C LEU A 852 -26.33 -23.92 -6.39
N GLY A 853 -26.22 -22.64 -6.75
CA GLY A 853 -24.97 -21.99 -7.12
C GLY A 853 -23.85 -22.15 -6.09
N PRO A 854 -24.03 -21.75 -4.81
CA PRO A 854 -22.99 -21.92 -3.79
C PRO A 854 -22.54 -23.38 -3.62
N LYS A 855 -23.46 -24.35 -3.80
CA LYS A 855 -23.13 -25.79 -3.73
C LYS A 855 -22.26 -26.22 -4.91
N ILE A 856 -22.48 -25.68 -6.10
CA ILE A 856 -21.66 -25.95 -7.29
C ILE A 856 -20.24 -25.41 -7.11
N ILE A 857 -20.06 -24.22 -6.51
CA ILE A 857 -18.73 -23.66 -6.18
C ILE A 857 -17.96 -24.59 -5.23
N ILE A 858 -18.65 -25.13 -4.22
CA ILE A 858 -18.06 -26.07 -3.27
C ILE A 858 -17.58 -27.33 -3.99
N VAL A 859 -18.42 -27.92 -4.85
CA VAL A 859 -18.07 -29.11 -5.63
C VAL A 859 -16.85 -28.83 -6.53
N GLU A 860 -16.83 -27.72 -7.26
CA GLU A 860 -15.71 -27.34 -8.13
C GLU A 860 -14.38 -27.28 -7.36
N ARG A 861 -14.39 -26.71 -6.14
CA ARG A 861 -13.18 -26.64 -5.31
C ARG A 861 -12.75 -27.99 -4.74
N MET A 862 -13.72 -28.85 -4.37
CA MET A 862 -13.45 -30.19 -3.87
C MET A 862 -12.88 -31.13 -4.95
N MET A 863 -13.12 -30.86 -6.24
CA MET A 863 -12.54 -31.65 -7.33
C MET A 863 -11.01 -31.65 -7.36
N LYS A 864 -10.34 -30.61 -6.82
CA LYS A 864 -8.87 -30.61 -6.69
C LYS A 864 -8.39 -31.68 -5.70
N ASP A 865 -9.10 -31.87 -4.59
CA ASP A 865 -8.80 -32.91 -3.59
C ASP A 865 -9.07 -34.31 -4.18
N VAL A 866 -10.13 -34.45 -4.98
CA VAL A 866 -10.42 -35.69 -5.72
C VAL A 866 -9.28 -36.09 -6.62
N PHE A 867 -8.67 -35.14 -7.33
CA PHE A 867 -7.57 -35.44 -8.25
C PHE A 867 -6.36 -36.04 -7.52
N PHE A 868 -5.94 -35.44 -6.40
CA PHE A 868 -4.85 -35.98 -5.58
C PHE A 868 -5.20 -37.35 -4.99
N PHE A 869 -6.43 -37.52 -4.54
CA PHE A 869 -6.92 -38.82 -4.07
C PHE A 869 -6.90 -39.90 -5.15
N LEU A 870 -7.42 -39.60 -6.35
CA LEU A 870 -7.44 -40.53 -7.49
C LEU A 870 -6.04 -40.94 -7.89
N PHE A 871 -5.04 -40.07 -7.77
CA PHE A 871 -3.64 -40.41 -8.00
C PHE A 871 -3.15 -41.50 -7.03
N PHE A 872 -3.34 -41.32 -5.72
CA PHE A 872 -2.95 -42.34 -4.72
C PHE A 872 -3.74 -43.64 -4.89
N LEU A 873 -5.04 -43.56 -5.16
CA LEU A 873 -5.88 -44.71 -5.41
C LEU A 873 -5.41 -45.49 -6.66
N SER A 874 -5.07 -44.79 -7.73
CA SER A 874 -4.62 -45.41 -8.99
C SER A 874 -3.31 -46.16 -8.82
N VAL A 875 -2.33 -45.58 -8.11
CA VAL A 875 -1.04 -46.24 -7.82
C VAL A 875 -1.26 -47.53 -7.03
N TRP A 876 -2.10 -47.48 -5.99
CA TRP A 876 -2.42 -48.64 -5.17
C TRP A 876 -3.20 -49.71 -5.93
N LEU A 877 -4.18 -49.29 -6.73
CA LEU A 877 -5.03 -50.16 -7.55
C LEU A 877 -4.21 -50.93 -8.60
N VAL A 878 -3.30 -50.25 -9.30
CA VAL A 878 -2.41 -50.88 -10.29
C VAL A 878 -1.48 -51.89 -9.60
N ALA A 879 -0.89 -51.54 -8.46
CA ALA A 879 0.01 -52.43 -7.73
C ALA A 879 -0.69 -53.74 -7.31
N TYR A 880 -1.89 -53.63 -6.74
CA TYR A 880 -2.70 -54.79 -6.37
C TYR A 880 -3.17 -55.58 -7.60
N GLY A 881 -3.64 -54.90 -8.64
CA GLY A 881 -4.14 -55.53 -9.87
C GLY A 881 -3.07 -56.33 -10.62
N VAL A 882 -1.87 -55.76 -10.77
CA VAL A 882 -0.73 -56.44 -11.41
C VAL A 882 -0.29 -57.64 -10.57
N THR A 883 -0.22 -57.50 -9.24
CA THR A 883 0.16 -58.60 -8.34
C THR A 883 -0.86 -59.75 -8.41
N THR A 884 -2.15 -59.42 -8.41
CA THR A 884 -3.25 -60.40 -8.49
C THR A 884 -3.24 -61.14 -9.83
N GLN A 885 -3.04 -60.42 -10.95
CA GLN A 885 -2.91 -61.02 -12.28
C GLN A 885 -1.67 -61.94 -12.37
N ALA A 886 -0.53 -61.53 -11.81
CA ALA A 886 0.69 -62.32 -11.81
C ALA A 886 0.56 -63.62 -11.00
N LEU A 887 -0.18 -63.59 -9.89
CA LEU A 887 -0.38 -64.76 -9.02
C LEU A 887 -1.42 -65.74 -9.56
N LEU A 888 -2.58 -65.25 -10.05
CA LEU A 888 -3.68 -66.10 -10.52
C LEU A 888 -3.52 -66.58 -11.96
N HIS A 889 -2.98 -65.74 -12.85
CA HIS A 889 -2.90 -66.02 -14.28
C HIS A 889 -1.53 -65.65 -14.88
N PRO A 890 -0.45 -66.36 -14.49
CA PRO A 890 0.91 -66.03 -14.92
C PRO A 890 1.19 -66.23 -16.43
N HIS A 891 0.37 -67.03 -17.12
CA HIS A 891 0.60 -67.44 -18.51
C HIS A 891 -0.42 -66.86 -19.51
N ASP A 892 -1.34 -65.99 -19.09
CA ASP A 892 -2.33 -65.37 -19.98
C ASP A 892 -1.71 -64.14 -20.68
N GLY A 893 -1.42 -64.24 -21.97
CA GLY A 893 -0.80 -63.19 -22.79
C GLY A 893 -1.79 -62.24 -23.48
N ARG A 894 -3.10 -62.41 -23.26
CA ARG A 894 -4.13 -61.60 -23.93
C ARG A 894 -4.23 -60.21 -23.29
N LEU A 895 -3.76 -59.19 -24.01
CA LEU A 895 -3.70 -57.80 -23.53
C LEU A 895 -5.05 -57.27 -23.02
N GLU A 896 -6.15 -57.49 -23.75
CA GLU A 896 -7.49 -57.03 -23.34
C GLU A 896 -7.93 -57.60 -21.99
N TRP A 897 -7.68 -58.89 -21.76
CA TRP A 897 -8.01 -59.57 -20.51
C TRP A 897 -7.09 -59.15 -19.37
N ILE A 898 -5.80 -58.91 -19.65
CA ILE A 898 -4.85 -58.36 -18.68
C ILE A 898 -5.32 -56.97 -18.22
N PHE A 899 -5.64 -56.05 -19.15
CA PHE A 899 -6.13 -54.72 -18.78
C PHE A 899 -7.43 -54.78 -17.96
N ARG A 900 -8.38 -55.64 -18.36
CA ARG A 900 -9.64 -55.84 -17.63
C ARG A 900 -9.41 -56.39 -16.22
N ARG A 901 -8.45 -57.30 -16.03
CA ARG A 901 -8.15 -57.91 -14.72
C ARG A 901 -7.27 -57.03 -13.83
N VAL A 902 -6.36 -56.25 -14.38
CA VAL A 902 -5.45 -55.38 -13.63
C VAL A 902 -6.14 -54.09 -13.18
N LEU A 903 -6.99 -53.49 -14.01
CA LEU A 903 -7.60 -52.19 -13.70
C LEU A 903 -9.09 -52.32 -13.34
N TYR A 904 -9.88 -52.88 -14.24
CA TYR A 904 -11.34 -52.85 -14.11
C TYR A 904 -11.86 -53.72 -12.96
N ARG A 905 -11.31 -54.92 -12.75
CA ARG A 905 -11.76 -55.81 -11.66
C ARG A 905 -11.41 -55.27 -10.25
N PRO A 906 -10.17 -54.87 -9.94
CA PRO A 906 -9.83 -54.22 -8.67
C PRO A 906 -10.67 -52.97 -8.38
N TYR A 907 -10.98 -52.19 -9.42
CA TYR A 907 -11.87 -51.03 -9.28
C TYR A 907 -13.27 -51.42 -8.79
N LEU A 908 -13.88 -52.46 -9.38
CA LEU A 908 -15.19 -52.97 -8.95
C LEU A 908 -15.17 -53.56 -7.52
N GLN A 909 -14.05 -54.16 -7.12
CA GLN A 909 -13.87 -54.70 -5.77
C GLN A 909 -13.95 -53.61 -4.69
N ILE A 910 -13.49 -52.38 -4.96
CA ILE A 910 -13.61 -51.23 -4.03
C ILE A 910 -15.09 -50.96 -3.71
N PHE A 911 -15.97 -51.06 -4.71
CA PHE A 911 -17.42 -50.88 -4.56
C PHE A 911 -18.15 -52.12 -3.99
N GLY A 912 -17.42 -53.16 -3.60
CA GLY A 912 -17.99 -54.37 -3.00
C GLY A 912 -18.47 -55.42 -3.99
N GLN A 913 -18.24 -55.25 -5.31
CA GLN A 913 -18.49 -56.29 -6.31
C GLN A 913 -17.30 -57.25 -6.37
N ILE A 914 -17.25 -58.18 -5.42
CA ILE A 914 -16.22 -59.22 -5.35
C ILE A 914 -16.73 -60.42 -6.16
N PRO A 915 -16.08 -60.79 -7.29
CA PRO A 915 -16.47 -61.95 -8.07
C PRO A 915 -16.06 -63.24 -7.34
N LEU A 916 -16.84 -63.62 -6.32
CA LEU A 916 -16.63 -64.83 -5.53
C LEU A 916 -16.63 -66.09 -6.41
N ASP A 917 -17.43 -66.09 -7.48
CA ASP A 917 -17.58 -67.22 -8.42
C ASP A 917 -16.30 -67.58 -9.21
N GLU A 918 -15.30 -66.69 -9.28
CA GLU A 918 -14.01 -66.96 -9.93
C GLU A 918 -12.86 -67.22 -8.94
N ILE A 919 -13.06 -66.90 -7.66
CA ILE A 919 -12.05 -67.01 -6.59
C ILE A 919 -12.27 -68.30 -5.77
N ASP A 920 -13.52 -68.76 -5.63
CA ASP A 920 -13.88 -69.97 -4.90
C ASP A 920 -13.83 -71.24 -5.78
N GLU A 921 -13.11 -72.24 -5.28
CA GLU A 921 -12.77 -73.53 -5.90
C GLU A 921 -14.00 -74.36 -6.33
N ALA A 922 -15.17 -74.13 -5.75
CA ALA A 922 -16.35 -74.98 -5.88
C ALA A 922 -17.16 -74.81 -7.19
N ARG A 923 -16.86 -73.81 -8.02
CA ARG A 923 -17.65 -73.50 -9.25
C ARG A 923 -16.86 -73.45 -10.56
N VAL A 924 -15.53 -73.56 -10.53
CA VAL A 924 -14.70 -73.46 -11.74
C VAL A 924 -14.34 -74.85 -12.27
N ASN A 925 -15.15 -75.39 -13.20
CA ASN A 925 -14.87 -76.64 -13.92
C ASN A 925 -13.74 -76.44 -14.95
N CYS A 926 -12.50 -76.33 -14.46
CA CYS A 926 -11.31 -76.31 -15.30
C CYS A 926 -10.89 -77.75 -15.63
N SER A 927 -11.43 -78.28 -16.73
CA SER A 927 -10.97 -79.56 -17.28
C SER A 927 -9.62 -79.38 -17.98
N VAL A 928 -8.73 -80.34 -17.75
CA VAL A 928 -7.31 -80.33 -18.15
C VAL A 928 -7.15 -80.60 -19.65
N HIS A 929 -7.68 -79.77 -20.56
CA HIS A 929 -7.35 -79.85 -21.99
C HIS A 929 -7.20 -78.45 -22.65
N PRO A 930 -6.00 -78.07 -23.13
CA PRO A 930 -5.68 -76.71 -23.57
C PRO A 930 -5.93 -76.44 -25.06
N LEU A 931 -7.03 -76.94 -25.65
CA LEU A 931 -7.32 -76.66 -27.06
C LEU A 931 -8.83 -76.46 -27.30
N LEU A 932 -9.16 -75.27 -27.82
CA LEU A 932 -10.41 -74.83 -28.44
C LEU A 932 -11.56 -74.36 -27.53
N LEU A 933 -11.45 -73.11 -27.04
CA LEU A 933 -12.53 -72.11 -27.18
C LEU A 933 -11.94 -70.70 -26.96
N GLU A 934 -11.89 -69.88 -28.02
CA GLU A 934 -11.27 -68.54 -28.05
C GLU A 934 -11.82 -67.54 -26.99
N ASP A 935 -12.99 -67.83 -26.38
CA ASP A 935 -13.66 -66.97 -25.39
C ASP A 935 -13.70 -67.54 -23.95
N SER A 936 -12.98 -68.63 -23.65
CA SER A 936 -12.96 -69.21 -22.30
C SER A 936 -11.99 -68.51 -21.34
N PRO A 937 -12.38 -68.25 -20.07
CA PRO A 937 -11.48 -67.67 -19.07
C PRO A 937 -10.37 -68.66 -18.70
N SER A 938 -9.12 -68.20 -18.71
CA SER A 938 -7.97 -69.01 -18.28
C SER A 938 -8.14 -69.45 -16.81
N CYS A 939 -7.80 -70.70 -16.53
CA CYS A 939 -7.93 -71.27 -15.19
C CYS A 939 -7.04 -70.57 -14.16
N PRO A 940 -7.53 -70.31 -12.93
CA PRO A 940 -6.74 -69.72 -11.87
C PRO A 940 -5.70 -70.71 -11.31
N ASN A 941 -4.53 -70.21 -10.93
CA ASN A 941 -3.51 -70.98 -10.24
C ASN A 941 -3.88 -71.20 -8.76
N LEU A 942 -4.15 -72.44 -8.36
CA LEU A 942 -4.59 -72.78 -7.00
C LEU A 942 -3.53 -72.56 -5.92
N TYR A 943 -2.22 -72.62 -6.25
CA TYR A 943 -1.15 -72.52 -5.26
C TYR A 943 -1.13 -71.18 -4.51
N ALA A 944 -1.46 -70.09 -5.21
CA ALA A 944 -1.38 -68.73 -4.67
C ALA A 944 -2.75 -68.16 -4.21
N ASN A 945 -3.83 -68.96 -4.25
CA ASN A 945 -5.18 -68.45 -3.99
C ASN A 945 -5.34 -67.90 -2.55
N TRP A 946 -4.78 -68.59 -1.55
CA TRP A 946 -4.80 -68.13 -0.15
C TRP A 946 -4.12 -66.76 0.04
N LEU A 947 -3.03 -66.50 -0.71
CA LEU A 947 -2.30 -65.24 -0.67
C LEU A 947 -3.11 -64.12 -1.35
N VAL A 948 -3.82 -64.43 -2.43
CA VAL A 948 -4.70 -63.46 -3.10
C VAL A 948 -5.88 -63.08 -2.20
N ILE A 949 -6.47 -64.01 -1.46
CA ILE A 949 -7.53 -63.71 -0.48
C ILE A 949 -6.98 -62.78 0.61
N LEU A 950 -5.76 -63.01 1.11
CA LEU A 950 -5.10 -62.14 2.08
C LEU A 950 -4.80 -60.74 1.50
N LEU A 951 -4.32 -60.68 0.25
CA LEU A 951 -4.09 -59.42 -0.46
C LEU A 951 -5.41 -58.67 -0.71
N LEU A 952 -6.50 -59.36 -1.01
CA LEU A 952 -7.84 -58.77 -1.17
C LEU A 952 -8.34 -58.15 0.14
N VAL A 953 -8.20 -58.83 1.27
CA VAL A 953 -8.57 -58.28 2.60
C VAL A 953 -7.72 -57.05 2.92
N THR A 954 -6.41 -57.14 2.68
CA THR A 954 -5.48 -56.01 2.90
C THR A 954 -5.80 -54.84 1.98
N PHE A 955 -6.10 -55.11 0.71
CA PHE A 955 -6.49 -54.12 -0.28
C PHE A 955 -7.77 -53.40 0.15
N LEU A 956 -8.83 -54.15 0.51
CA LEU A 956 -10.09 -53.56 0.98
C LEU A 956 -9.94 -52.78 2.28
N LEU A 957 -9.09 -53.23 3.22
CA LEU A 957 -8.80 -52.49 4.44
C LEU A 957 -8.12 -51.17 4.12
N VAL A 958 -7.08 -51.18 3.29
CA VAL A 958 -6.38 -49.95 2.90
C VAL A 958 -7.28 -49.03 2.08
N THR A 959 -8.03 -49.53 1.09
CA THR A 959 -8.87 -48.67 0.27
C THR A 959 -10.08 -48.14 1.03
N ASN A 960 -10.84 -49.01 1.69
CA ASN A 960 -12.15 -48.64 2.23
C ASN A 960 -12.07 -48.09 3.65
N VAL A 961 -11.10 -48.54 4.47
CA VAL A 961 -10.94 -48.03 5.85
C VAL A 961 -9.97 -46.85 5.91
N LEU A 962 -8.85 -46.89 5.18
CA LEU A 962 -7.88 -45.79 5.21
C LEU A 962 -8.19 -44.72 4.16
N LEU A 963 -8.12 -45.08 2.88
CA LEU A 963 -8.16 -44.10 1.79
C LEU A 963 -9.53 -43.41 1.65
N MET A 964 -10.64 -44.16 1.69
CA MET A 964 -11.99 -43.56 1.60
C MET A 964 -12.31 -42.63 2.79
N ASN A 965 -11.91 -42.99 4.00
CA ASN A 965 -12.10 -42.11 5.17
C ASN A 965 -11.21 -40.87 5.11
N LEU A 966 -10.01 -40.99 4.55
CA LEU A 966 -9.15 -39.83 4.28
C LEU A 966 -9.79 -38.90 3.23
N LEU A 967 -10.43 -39.43 2.18
CA LEU A 967 -11.20 -38.62 1.21
C LEU A 967 -12.35 -37.87 1.90
N ILE A 968 -13.11 -38.56 2.75
CA ILE A 968 -14.21 -37.94 3.52
C ILE A 968 -13.66 -36.83 4.43
N ALA A 969 -12.52 -37.05 5.08
CA ALA A 969 -11.89 -36.04 5.93
C ALA A 969 -11.41 -34.81 5.14
N MET A 970 -10.73 -35.01 4.00
CA MET A 970 -10.31 -33.92 3.11
C MET A 970 -11.51 -33.13 2.60
N PHE A 971 -12.56 -33.83 2.15
CA PHE A 971 -13.81 -33.21 1.74
C PHE A 971 -14.49 -32.42 2.86
N SER A 972 -14.51 -32.95 4.08
CA SER A 972 -15.10 -32.26 5.23
C SER A 972 -14.32 -30.99 5.57
N TYR A 973 -12.98 -31.04 5.54
CA TYR A 973 -12.13 -29.87 5.75
C TYR A 973 -12.36 -28.79 4.68
N THR A 974 -12.29 -29.17 3.39
CA THR A 974 -12.49 -28.24 2.28
C THR A 974 -13.92 -27.67 2.28
N PHE A 975 -14.92 -28.49 2.61
CA PHE A 975 -16.30 -28.03 2.77
C PHE A 975 -16.42 -26.95 3.86
N GLN A 976 -15.84 -27.16 5.05
CA GLN A 976 -15.88 -26.17 6.14
C GLN A 976 -15.18 -24.85 5.77
N VAL A 977 -14.01 -24.92 5.13
CA VAL A 977 -13.25 -23.73 4.71
C VAL A 977 -13.99 -22.95 3.62
N VAL A 978 -14.62 -23.65 2.67
CA VAL A 978 -15.29 -23.00 1.53
C VAL A 978 -16.69 -22.51 1.90
N GLN A 979 -17.43 -23.22 2.77
CA GLN A 979 -18.83 -22.90 3.09
C GLN A 979 -19.00 -21.47 3.62
N GLY A 980 -18.09 -20.97 4.46
CA GLY A 980 -18.16 -19.62 5.02
C GLY A 980 -18.09 -18.51 3.96
N ASN A 981 -17.40 -18.75 2.84
CA ASN A 981 -17.17 -17.77 1.78
C ASN A 981 -17.91 -18.12 0.46
N ALA A 982 -18.60 -19.27 0.39
CA ALA A 982 -19.20 -19.77 -0.85
C ALA A 982 -20.28 -18.83 -1.42
N ASP A 983 -21.09 -18.21 -0.55
CA ASP A 983 -22.11 -17.23 -0.98
C ASP A 983 -21.48 -16.00 -1.63
N MET A 984 -20.37 -15.50 -1.07
CA MET A 984 -19.62 -14.38 -1.64
C MET A 984 -19.06 -14.74 -3.03
N PHE A 985 -18.44 -15.91 -3.17
CA PHE A 985 -17.94 -16.37 -4.48
C PHE A 985 -19.06 -16.55 -5.51
N TRP A 986 -20.22 -17.08 -5.08
CA TRP A 986 -21.37 -17.23 -5.95
C TRP A 986 -21.94 -15.88 -6.40
N LYS A 987 -22.10 -14.92 -5.48
CA LYS A 987 -22.58 -13.55 -5.80
C LYS A 987 -21.67 -12.83 -6.81
N PHE A 988 -20.35 -13.07 -6.73
CA PHE A 988 -19.39 -12.59 -7.72
C PHE A 988 -19.57 -13.28 -9.08
N GLN A 989 -19.63 -14.61 -9.13
CA GLN A 989 -19.87 -15.32 -10.40
C GLN A 989 -21.22 -14.97 -11.03
N ARG A 990 -22.26 -14.73 -10.22
CA ARG A 990 -23.58 -14.29 -10.67
C ARG A 990 -23.50 -13.01 -11.50
N TYR A 991 -22.59 -12.08 -11.17
CA TYR A 991 -22.37 -10.88 -11.98
C TYR A 991 -21.95 -11.23 -13.41
N HIS A 992 -20.91 -12.05 -13.57
CA HIS A 992 -20.40 -12.45 -14.89
C HIS A 992 -21.47 -13.15 -15.74
N LEU A 993 -22.25 -14.05 -15.12
CA LEU A 993 -23.37 -14.71 -15.78
C LEU A 993 -24.46 -13.72 -16.22
N ILE A 994 -24.82 -12.74 -15.38
CA ILE A 994 -25.85 -11.75 -15.73
C ILE A 994 -25.39 -10.88 -16.90
N VAL A 995 -24.13 -10.42 -16.89
CA VAL A 995 -23.55 -9.63 -17.99
C VAL A 995 -23.56 -10.43 -19.30
N GLU A 996 -23.21 -11.72 -19.24
CA GLU A 996 -23.27 -12.61 -20.38
C GLU A 996 -24.70 -12.73 -20.97
N TYR A 997 -25.71 -13.00 -20.14
CA TYR A 997 -27.10 -13.14 -20.60
C TYR A 997 -27.73 -11.82 -21.04
N HIS A 998 -27.32 -10.69 -20.47
CA HIS A 998 -27.74 -9.36 -20.92
C HIS A 998 -27.17 -9.03 -22.31
N GLY A 999 -25.94 -9.45 -22.61
CA GLY A 999 -25.32 -9.28 -23.93
C GLY A 999 -25.90 -10.17 -25.03
N ARG A 1000 -26.58 -11.27 -24.67
CA ARG A 1000 -27.13 -12.24 -25.63
C ARG A 1000 -28.32 -11.67 -26.43
N PRO A 1001 -28.52 -12.10 -27.68
CA PRO A 1001 -29.74 -11.80 -28.42
C PRO A 1001 -30.96 -12.49 -27.80
N ALA A 1002 -32.15 -11.92 -27.98
CA ALA A 1002 -33.38 -12.40 -27.35
C ALA A 1002 -33.88 -13.77 -27.86
N LEU A 1003 -33.43 -14.19 -29.04
CA LEU A 1003 -33.83 -15.45 -29.65
C LEU A 1003 -32.90 -16.58 -29.19
N ALA A 1004 -33.48 -17.61 -28.58
CA ALA A 1004 -32.77 -18.83 -28.22
C ALA A 1004 -32.39 -19.67 -29.47
N PRO A 1005 -31.33 -20.50 -29.40
CA PRO A 1005 -31.04 -21.51 -30.43
C PRO A 1005 -32.27 -22.41 -30.66
N PRO A 1006 -32.70 -22.72 -31.91
CA PRO A 1006 -32.00 -22.58 -33.19
C PRO A 1006 -32.28 -21.28 -33.96
N PHE A 1007 -33.20 -20.44 -33.49
CA PHE A 1007 -33.64 -19.23 -34.20
C PHE A 1007 -32.64 -18.06 -34.10
N ILE A 1008 -31.58 -18.23 -33.33
CA ILE A 1008 -30.51 -17.26 -33.12
C ILE A 1008 -29.81 -16.84 -34.43
N LEU A 1009 -29.79 -17.72 -35.43
CA LEU A 1009 -29.25 -17.44 -36.78
C LEU A 1009 -29.90 -16.20 -37.42
N LEU A 1010 -31.22 -16.01 -37.24
CA LEU A 1010 -31.93 -14.84 -37.76
C LEU A 1010 -31.46 -13.54 -37.08
N SER A 1011 -31.16 -13.61 -35.79
CA SER A 1011 -30.59 -12.49 -35.04
C SER A 1011 -29.18 -12.17 -35.55
N HIS A 1012 -28.32 -13.17 -35.74
CA HIS A 1012 -26.96 -13.00 -36.26
C HIS A 1012 -26.97 -12.40 -37.67
N LEU A 1013 -27.80 -12.92 -38.56
CA LEU A 1013 -28.02 -12.35 -39.90
C LEU A 1013 -28.46 -10.89 -39.81
N SER A 1014 -29.41 -10.55 -38.94
CA SER A 1014 -29.87 -9.17 -38.77
C SER A 1014 -28.77 -8.24 -38.22
N LEU A 1015 -27.89 -8.73 -37.35
CA LEU A 1015 -26.84 -7.96 -36.71
C LEU A 1015 -25.66 -7.72 -37.68
N VAL A 1016 -25.30 -8.75 -38.45
CA VAL A 1016 -24.34 -8.65 -39.56
C VAL A 1016 -24.85 -7.69 -40.64
N LEU A 1017 -26.12 -7.84 -41.06
CA LEU A 1017 -26.75 -6.93 -42.03
C LEU A 1017 -26.74 -5.48 -41.49
N LYS A 1018 -27.13 -5.25 -40.23
CA LYS A 1018 -27.09 -3.91 -39.63
C LYS A 1018 -25.68 -3.32 -39.61
N ARG A 1019 -24.63 -4.11 -39.34
CA ARG A 1019 -23.23 -3.65 -39.30
C ARG A 1019 -22.68 -3.34 -40.70
N VAL A 1020 -23.10 -4.12 -41.70
CA VAL A 1020 -22.76 -3.89 -43.12
C VAL A 1020 -23.48 -2.66 -43.68
N PHE A 1021 -24.74 -2.40 -43.28
CA PHE A 1021 -25.56 -1.31 -43.81
C PHE A 1021 -25.58 -0.02 -42.98
N ARG A 1022 -25.19 -0.03 -41.70
CA ARG A 1022 -25.03 1.17 -40.86
C ARG A 1022 -23.75 1.09 -40.03
N LYS A 1023 -22.85 2.05 -40.21
CA LYS A 1023 -21.60 2.22 -39.45
C LYS A 1023 -21.77 2.60 -37.97
N ALA A 1024 -22.98 2.54 -37.42
CA ALA A 1024 -23.26 2.97 -36.05
C ALA A 1024 -24.29 2.03 -35.42
N ALA A 1025 -23.83 1.09 -34.59
CA ALA A 1025 -24.67 0.29 -33.71
C ALA A 1025 -23.97 0.11 -32.36
N GLN A 1026 -23.78 1.21 -31.63
CA GLN A 1026 -23.29 1.24 -30.25
C GLN A 1026 -24.41 1.07 -29.18
N GLN A 1027 -25.64 0.79 -29.60
CA GLN A 1027 -26.83 0.89 -28.73
C GLN A 1027 -27.03 -0.19 -27.66
N LYS A 1028 -26.32 -1.34 -27.70
CA LYS A 1028 -26.58 -2.45 -26.76
C LYS A 1028 -25.71 -2.43 -25.49
N GLN A 1029 -24.63 -1.65 -25.47
CA GLN A 1029 -23.71 -1.54 -24.31
C GLN A 1029 -24.12 -0.41 -23.34
N GLU A 1030 -25.09 0.43 -23.72
CA GLU A 1030 -25.53 1.64 -23.00
C GLU A 1030 -26.18 1.38 -21.62
N HIS A 1031 -26.56 0.14 -21.28
CA HIS A 1031 -27.18 -0.18 -19.99
C HIS A 1031 -26.18 -0.50 -18.87
N LEU A 1032 -24.97 -0.99 -19.20
CA LEU A 1032 -23.92 -1.29 -18.22
C LEU A 1032 -22.83 -0.21 -18.17
N GLU A 1033 -22.74 0.61 -19.23
CA GLU A 1033 -21.86 1.75 -19.29
C GLU A 1033 -22.65 2.96 -19.79
N ARG A 1034 -22.70 4.00 -18.98
CA ARG A 1034 -23.54 5.17 -19.28
C ARG A 1034 -22.75 6.47 -19.14
N ASP A 1035 -22.73 7.23 -20.21
CA ASP A 1035 -22.29 8.62 -20.19
C ASP A 1035 -23.47 9.48 -19.70
N LEU A 1036 -23.34 10.00 -18.48
CA LEU A 1036 -24.31 10.93 -17.93
C LEU A 1036 -24.06 12.34 -18.49
N PRO A 1037 -25.10 13.15 -18.73
CA PRO A 1037 -24.91 14.55 -19.08
C PRO A 1037 -24.06 15.28 -18.04
N ASP A 1038 -23.12 16.11 -18.49
CA ASP A 1038 -22.18 16.87 -17.64
C ASP A 1038 -22.78 17.49 -16.36
N PRO A 1039 -23.95 18.17 -16.37
CA PRO A 1039 -24.50 18.75 -15.14
C PRO A 1039 -24.99 17.69 -14.15
N LEU A 1040 -25.52 16.56 -14.64
CA LEU A 1040 -25.99 15.46 -13.80
C LEU A 1040 -24.82 14.65 -13.24
N ASP A 1041 -23.77 14.47 -14.03
CA ASP A 1041 -22.50 13.85 -13.64
C ASP A 1041 -21.86 14.64 -12.47
N GLN A 1042 -21.76 15.96 -12.59
CA GLN A 1042 -21.28 16.83 -11.51
C GLN A 1042 -22.16 16.77 -10.25
N LYS A 1043 -23.49 16.69 -10.40
CA LYS A 1043 -24.43 16.55 -9.27
C LYS A 1043 -24.24 15.22 -8.52
N ILE A 1044 -23.93 14.13 -9.23
CA ILE A 1044 -23.65 12.83 -8.61
C ILE A 1044 -22.30 12.81 -7.92
N VAL A 1045 -21.26 13.36 -8.55
CA VAL A 1045 -19.92 13.45 -7.94
C VAL A 1045 -19.97 14.31 -6.68
N THR A 1046 -20.63 15.48 -6.72
CA THR A 1046 -20.81 16.32 -5.54
C THR A 1046 -21.62 15.62 -4.44
N TRP A 1047 -22.71 14.93 -4.80
CA TRP A 1047 -23.47 14.12 -3.85
C TRP A 1047 -22.62 13.02 -3.19
N GLU A 1048 -21.81 12.31 -3.98
CA GLU A 1048 -20.88 11.29 -3.47
C GLU A 1048 -19.85 11.92 -2.51
N THR A 1049 -19.27 13.07 -2.85
CA THR A 1049 -18.31 13.75 -1.97
C THR A 1049 -18.92 14.14 -0.63
N VAL A 1050 -20.18 14.61 -0.62
CA VAL A 1050 -20.91 14.89 0.63
C VAL A 1050 -21.13 13.62 1.45
N GLN A 1051 -21.50 12.50 0.81
CA GLN A 1051 -21.63 11.22 1.53
C GLN A 1051 -20.28 10.74 2.08
N LYS A 1052 -19.18 10.98 1.35
CA LYS A 1052 -17.83 10.67 1.80
C LYS A 1052 -17.44 11.47 3.04
N GLU A 1053 -17.72 12.75 3.11
CA GLU A 1053 -17.48 13.57 4.30
C GLU A 1053 -18.29 13.08 5.52
N ASN A 1054 -19.57 12.71 5.30
CA ASN A 1054 -20.39 12.10 6.35
C ASN A 1054 -19.81 10.76 6.83
N PHE A 1055 -19.30 9.95 5.91
CA PHE A 1055 -18.62 8.70 6.22
C PHE A 1055 -17.32 8.94 7.02
N LEU A 1056 -16.46 9.86 6.57
CA LEU A 1056 -15.19 10.19 7.24
C LEU A 1056 -15.42 10.73 8.65
N SER A 1057 -16.38 11.64 8.83
CA SER A 1057 -16.72 12.16 10.16
C SER A 1057 -17.27 11.07 11.09
N THR A 1058 -18.07 10.13 10.56
CA THR A 1058 -18.56 8.97 11.31
C THR A 1058 -17.41 8.02 11.69
N MET A 1059 -16.47 7.80 10.78
CA MET A 1059 -15.28 6.97 11.01
C MET A 1059 -14.37 7.60 12.07
N GLU A 1060 -14.12 8.91 12.02
CA GLU A 1060 -13.35 9.64 13.02
C GLU A 1060 -14.02 9.61 14.39
N ARG A 1061 -15.36 9.73 14.43
CA ARG A 1061 -16.12 9.60 15.66
C ARG A 1061 -15.98 8.20 16.25
N ARG A 1062 -16.15 7.15 15.46
CA ARG A 1062 -15.92 5.75 15.90
C ARG A 1062 -14.49 5.52 16.38
N ARG A 1063 -13.49 6.08 15.70
CA ARG A 1063 -12.09 6.01 16.13
C ARG A 1063 -11.86 6.72 17.46
N ARG A 1064 -12.49 7.88 17.66
CA ARG A 1064 -12.44 8.66 18.90
C ARG A 1064 -13.10 7.93 20.08
N ASP A 1065 -14.20 7.25 19.80
CA ASP A 1065 -15.00 6.50 20.78
C ASP A 1065 -14.45 5.08 21.04
N SER A 1066 -13.46 4.63 20.26
CA SER A 1066 -12.82 3.33 20.43
C SER A 1066 -12.12 3.23 21.79
N GLU A 1067 -12.33 2.12 22.50
CA GLU A 1067 -11.74 1.86 23.82
C GLU A 1067 -10.22 2.06 23.82
N GLY A 1068 -9.52 1.62 22.77
CA GLY A 1068 -8.07 1.78 22.65
C GLY A 1068 -7.61 3.23 22.59
N GLU A 1069 -8.30 4.10 21.84
CA GLU A 1069 -7.94 5.51 21.74
C GLU A 1069 -8.39 6.30 22.97
N VAL A 1070 -9.53 5.93 23.58
CA VAL A 1070 -9.96 6.46 24.87
C VAL A 1070 -8.92 6.13 25.95
N LEU A 1071 -8.46 4.87 26.02
CA LEU A 1071 -7.40 4.43 26.92
C LEU A 1071 -6.08 5.15 26.63
N ARG A 1072 -5.72 5.37 25.36
CA ARG A 1072 -4.53 6.13 24.98
C ARG A 1072 -4.62 7.60 25.44
N LYS A 1073 -5.79 8.23 25.26
CA LYS A 1073 -6.05 9.60 25.69
C LYS A 1073 -6.10 9.73 27.22
N THR A 1074 -6.70 8.78 27.92
CA THR A 1074 -6.69 8.76 29.38
C THR A 1074 -5.28 8.51 29.90
N ALA A 1075 -4.51 7.61 29.29
CA ALA A 1075 -3.09 7.39 29.63
C ALA A 1075 -2.24 8.65 29.41
N HIS A 1076 -2.40 9.35 28.28
CA HIS A 1076 -1.73 10.64 28.05
C HIS A 1076 -2.19 11.74 29.02
N ARG A 1077 -3.44 11.70 29.50
CA ARG A 1077 -3.89 12.60 30.58
C ARG A 1077 -3.34 12.19 31.94
N TYR A 1078 -3.07 10.91 32.16
CA TYR A 1078 -2.59 10.35 33.45
C TYR A 1078 -1.07 10.18 33.54
N THR A 1079 -0.29 10.48 32.50
CA THR A 1079 1.18 10.41 32.58
C THR A 1079 1.69 11.28 33.73
N PRO A 1080 2.34 10.71 34.75
CA PRO A 1080 2.62 11.39 36.01
C PRO A 1080 3.85 12.28 35.87
N GLY A 1081 3.66 13.47 35.32
CA GLY A 1081 4.53 14.64 35.53
C GLY A 1081 3.93 15.68 36.48
N ALA A 1082 2.63 15.57 36.78
CA ALA A 1082 1.85 16.56 37.54
C ALA A 1082 1.61 16.19 39.02
N ALA A 1083 2.25 15.13 39.52
CA ALA A 1083 2.06 14.64 40.89
C ALA A 1083 3.34 14.76 41.73
N GLN A 1084 3.96 15.94 41.78
CA GLN A 1084 4.94 16.26 42.81
C GLN A 1084 4.63 17.64 43.39
N GLU A 1085 4.40 17.68 44.70
CA GLU A 1085 4.26 18.85 45.58
C GLU A 1085 2.90 19.58 45.63
N ARG A 1086 1.88 18.89 46.16
CA ARG A 1086 1.10 19.50 47.25
C ARG A 1086 1.67 19.04 48.58
N LYS A 1087 2.71 19.72 49.06
CA LYS A 1087 3.02 19.73 50.50
C LYS A 1087 2.04 20.70 51.16
N GLU A 1088 0.88 20.20 51.55
CA GLU A 1088 0.13 20.87 52.62
C GLU A 1088 0.90 20.68 53.93
N PRO A 1089 1.13 21.73 54.73
CA PRO A 1089 1.75 21.60 56.02
C PRO A 1089 0.77 20.90 56.96
N CYS A 1090 1.13 19.74 57.48
CA CYS A 1090 0.37 19.06 58.54
C CYS A 1090 0.18 20.02 59.74
N PRO A 1091 -1.05 20.34 60.16
CA PRO A 1091 -1.27 20.84 61.51
C PRO A 1091 -1.29 19.64 62.45
N GLY A 1092 -0.46 19.69 63.49
CA GLY A 1092 -0.52 18.74 64.59
C GLY A 1092 -1.91 18.72 65.23
N GLY A 1093 -2.52 17.54 65.33
CA GLY A 1093 -3.88 17.41 65.84
C GLY A 1093 -4.29 15.96 66.08
N ARG A 1094 -3.85 15.43 67.23
CA ARG A 1094 -4.53 14.44 68.10
C ARG A 1094 -5.43 13.39 67.41
N TRP A 1095 -4.91 12.18 67.29
CA TRP A 1095 -5.68 10.96 66.96
C TRP A 1095 -6.76 10.68 68.01
N THR A 1096 -8.03 10.73 67.62
CA THR A 1096 -9.11 10.00 68.31
C THR A 1096 -9.67 8.95 67.36
N GLN A 1097 -9.63 7.71 67.82
CA GLN A 1097 -10.16 6.52 67.17
C GLN A 1097 -11.65 6.66 66.85
N SER A 1098 -12.02 6.40 65.60
CA SER A 1098 -13.32 5.78 65.27
C SER A 1098 -13.13 4.81 64.11
N LYS A 1099 -13.65 3.58 64.32
CA LYS A 1099 -13.59 2.44 63.39
C LYS A 1099 -14.34 2.72 62.08
N PRO A 1100 -13.93 2.11 60.95
CA PRO A 1100 -14.69 2.18 59.70
C PRO A 1100 -15.81 1.13 59.68
N SER A 1101 -17.01 1.53 59.25
CA SER A 1101 -18.06 0.62 58.81
C SER A 1101 -17.87 0.33 57.32
N HIS A 1102 -17.70 -0.95 57.01
CA HIS A 1102 -17.78 -1.53 55.67
C HIS A 1102 -19.09 -1.15 54.96
N ALA A 1103 -19.02 -0.72 53.71
CA ALA A 1103 -20.01 -1.02 52.68
C ALA A 1103 -19.44 -0.74 51.28
N ASP A 1104 -19.46 -1.80 50.47
CA ASP A 1104 -19.69 -1.84 49.02
C ASP A 1104 -18.61 -1.34 48.04
N LEU A 1105 -17.70 -2.26 47.71
CA LEU A 1105 -17.15 -2.38 46.35
C LEU A 1105 -18.21 -3.01 45.44
N GLY A 1106 -18.89 -2.18 44.66
CA GLY A 1106 -19.54 -2.58 43.42
C GLY A 1106 -18.54 -2.45 42.27
N LEU A 1107 -18.39 -3.53 41.50
CA LEU A 1107 -17.64 -3.60 40.25
C LEU A 1107 -17.91 -2.41 39.31
N LEU A 1108 -16.83 -1.86 38.76
CA LEU A 1108 -16.70 -1.47 37.35
C LEU A 1108 -15.23 -1.45 36.95
#